data_AF-A0A1X3P870-F1
#
_entry.id   AF-A0A1X3P870-F1
#
_cell.length_a   1.000
_cell.length_b   1.000
_cell.length_c   1.000
_cell.angle_alpha   90.00
_cell.angle_beta   90.00
_cell.angle_gamma   90.00
#
_symmetry.space_group_name_H-M   'P 1'
#
loop_
_entity.id
_entity.type
_entity.pdbx_description
1 polymer ?
#
loop_
_entity_poly.entity_id
_entity_poly.type
_entity_poly.pdbx_seq_one_letter_code
_entity_poly.pdbx_strand_id
1 'polypeptide(L)'
;MPQWSDRFAYSGEVPLSWPDLNPVALQRIDPAGGSLYYDAVDDTRTWERIPGGANDGYTDGYWGLHMGVNTVDPAEDQGRFELAHFDGLWPNEGRLLIGMWVRQQYTMSFNPLMSTRAGDDPVVYLSTSGSSGRIRHQIYDDAGDLVLDQYEDHPWVQTTSYQFVGMLVDYDAQTSQMFSVERSGRRSWTGPVRDLSGAPATNSSANLDIFDLRTANYWTGGAFDEALVAHPGPGFDLDEFAEAMAYGQWANGQDQDHVDTFEVTEEGVTATAAGTLHTGAEHVSWEKQPVVEGAPDGATPYLSEDDGETWDEADPAELPETFDGLMRWEILLDSGDEFTGITLTIPEDPPPELEPIGDIILWQGELHTEQLEFEVSGDPDWSVTADRLVDVNVTDGGTLTVAAGFDIDTGEVTVILADELGRENSRSFEVTVEAREWEEGDPPVYPYAPVILWDDDQPAAVVIDPTEAVVTTEVNGEHTFELSIPASHRHAHLIRAERIVEVAGERYWTRRISTARTGRQPVLEIYAEARFYELATAGEVTGQDYTQTSAGQAMEDVLEGTGWSVGVANVTTRRSYELDDTNPLEALRTIQEQHGGDLVFNNAEREVSLVDREGRDRGVSFFAQRGLSDVRRVEDTTSLVTRIYARNEDGTTIAEVNDGVPYVEDFSYTDDVREATLTFDSGTSPHAMLDRALDAVARRSRPDVSYELTVSDMSAVTDRDIDRFDVGDLVTVIDPELGVDDKQRIVAMEYNVIEPWRSEVTLSAKLRELGSEDAGNASSMTTGSDVSTFDLVPFNLLLNSRFDQGLAHWASSGAEIVETGQGTGDYAVRFAGSGERWIEQTIAPDNREDYAFSFDIDTDGPSGWTPDLTVEAVVEYEDGSTDTIELELS
;
A
#
# COMPACT_ATOMS: atom_id res chain seq x y z
N MET A 1 15.97 -33.09 -10.36
CA MET A 1 16.49 -34.24 -11.17
C MET A 1 15.90 -34.14 -12.58
N PRO A 2 15.90 -35.13 -13.50
CA PRO A 2 15.07 -35.04 -14.70
C PRO A 2 13.60 -35.00 -14.26
N GLN A 3 12.86 -33.95 -14.61
CA GLN A 3 11.41 -33.92 -14.41
C GLN A 3 10.76 -34.80 -15.49
N TRP A 4 10.54 -36.08 -15.17
CA TRP A 4 9.46 -36.84 -15.81
C TRP A 4 8.12 -36.34 -15.26
N SER A 5 7.04 -36.58 -16.01
CA SER A 5 5.73 -36.04 -15.68
C SER A 5 4.99 -37.04 -14.78
N ASP A 6 5.13 -36.88 -13.46
CA ASP A 6 4.76 -37.92 -12.49
C ASP A 6 3.23 -38.05 -12.27
N ARG A 7 2.57 -38.69 -13.23
CA ARG A 7 1.15 -39.06 -13.12
C ARG A 7 0.90 -40.11 -12.04
N PHE A 8 1.90 -40.91 -11.62
CA PHE A 8 1.73 -41.79 -10.45
C PHE A 8 1.57 -40.98 -9.17
N ALA A 9 2.26 -39.84 -9.05
CA ALA A 9 2.09 -38.92 -7.94
C ALA A 9 0.72 -38.22 -7.90
N TYR A 10 -0.06 -38.17 -9.00
CA TYR A 10 -1.31 -37.39 -9.03
C TYR A 10 -2.59 -38.18 -9.34
N SER A 11 -2.58 -39.14 -10.26
CA SER A 11 -3.72 -40.04 -10.50
C SER A 11 -3.46 -41.49 -10.07
N GLY A 12 -2.20 -41.94 -10.09
CA GLY A 12 -1.83 -43.34 -9.83
C GLY A 12 -1.88 -44.27 -11.04
N GLU A 13 -2.19 -43.75 -12.24
CA GLU A 13 -2.07 -44.44 -13.54
C GLU A 13 -0.63 -44.42 -14.06
N VAL A 14 -0.29 -45.35 -14.97
CA VAL A 14 1.03 -45.41 -15.63
C VAL A 14 1.27 -44.18 -16.52
N PRO A 15 2.25 -43.30 -16.24
CA PRO A 15 2.57 -42.16 -17.11
C PRO A 15 3.15 -42.62 -18.44
N LEU A 16 2.78 -41.92 -19.51
CA LEU A 16 3.33 -42.16 -20.85
C LEU A 16 4.81 -41.76 -20.98
N SER A 17 5.29 -40.93 -20.05
CA SER A 17 6.64 -40.37 -19.98
C SER A 17 7.63 -41.16 -19.12
N TRP A 18 7.23 -42.30 -18.52
CA TRP A 18 8.08 -43.05 -17.57
C TRP A 18 9.47 -43.37 -18.16
N PRO A 19 10.57 -43.10 -17.42
CA PRO A 19 11.94 -43.31 -17.88
C PRO A 19 12.18 -44.67 -18.55
N ASP A 20 12.61 -44.62 -19.82
CA ASP A 20 12.90 -45.78 -20.68
C ASP A 20 11.75 -46.81 -20.83
N LEU A 21 10.51 -46.58 -20.39
CA LEU A 21 9.40 -47.56 -20.55
C LEU A 21 9.02 -47.78 -22.02
N ASN A 22 8.94 -46.69 -22.79
CA ASN A 22 8.46 -46.65 -24.18
C ASN A 22 7.13 -47.41 -24.41
N PRO A 23 5.99 -46.91 -23.90
CA PRO A 23 4.67 -47.45 -24.25
C PRO A 23 4.45 -47.47 -25.77
N VAL A 24 3.87 -48.57 -26.28
CA VAL A 24 3.47 -48.71 -27.70
C VAL A 24 1.96 -48.87 -27.87
N ALA A 25 1.27 -49.32 -26.83
CA ALA A 25 -0.19 -49.29 -26.68
C ALA A 25 -0.52 -49.19 -25.18
N LEU A 26 -1.48 -48.33 -24.81
CA LEU A 26 -1.98 -48.22 -23.43
C LEU A 26 -3.48 -47.95 -23.47
N GLN A 27 -4.26 -48.90 -22.97
CA GLN A 27 -5.68 -48.70 -22.71
C GLN A 27 -5.86 -48.05 -21.35
N ARG A 28 -6.42 -46.82 -21.32
CA ARG A 28 -7.13 -46.21 -20.19
C ARG A 28 -8.61 -46.07 -20.60
N ILE A 29 -9.59 -46.28 -19.73
CA ILE A 29 -11.00 -46.52 -20.16
C ILE A 29 -11.75 -45.24 -20.58
N ASP A 30 -11.33 -44.60 -21.68
CA ASP A 30 -12.04 -43.49 -22.32
C ASP A 30 -12.98 -43.99 -23.45
N PRO A 31 -14.32 -43.86 -23.31
CA PRO A 31 -15.29 -44.41 -24.25
C PRO A 31 -15.48 -43.55 -25.52
N ALA A 32 -14.58 -43.72 -26.50
CA ALA A 32 -14.66 -43.12 -27.84
C ALA A 32 -16.04 -43.26 -28.54
N GLY A 33 -16.74 -44.37 -28.29
CA GLY A 33 -18.17 -44.49 -28.58
C GLY A 33 -18.64 -45.90 -28.92
N GLY A 34 -19.80 -46.28 -28.35
CA GLY A 34 -20.45 -47.56 -28.61
C GLY A 34 -19.70 -48.74 -27.99
N SER A 35 -18.66 -49.22 -28.67
CA SER A 35 -17.80 -50.34 -28.27
C SER A 35 -16.30 -50.11 -28.56
N LEU A 36 -15.93 -48.93 -29.05
CA LEU A 36 -14.54 -48.54 -29.28
C LEU A 36 -14.05 -47.60 -28.16
N TYR A 37 -12.77 -47.72 -27.84
CA TYR A 37 -12.02 -46.96 -26.85
C TYR A 37 -10.70 -46.53 -27.49
N TYR A 38 -10.23 -45.30 -27.24
CA TYR A 38 -8.97 -44.83 -27.83
C TYR A 38 -7.76 -45.44 -27.10
N ASP A 39 -6.67 -45.65 -27.84
CA ASP A 39 -5.36 -45.94 -27.23
C ASP A 39 -4.70 -44.63 -26.78
N ALA A 40 -4.16 -44.60 -25.55
CA ALA A 40 -3.56 -43.40 -24.97
C ALA A 40 -2.20 -43.03 -25.59
N VAL A 41 -1.53 -43.94 -26.32
CA VAL A 41 -0.27 -43.67 -27.03
C VAL A 41 -0.52 -43.09 -28.43
N ASP A 42 -1.64 -43.46 -29.07
CA ASP A 42 -1.99 -43.04 -30.43
C ASP A 42 -3.52 -43.10 -30.64
N ASP A 43 -4.19 -41.95 -30.57
CA ASP A 43 -5.65 -41.80 -30.68
C ASP A 43 -6.24 -42.27 -32.02
N THR A 44 -5.40 -42.50 -33.04
CA THR A 44 -5.83 -43.09 -34.32
C THR A 44 -6.06 -44.60 -34.22
N ARG A 45 -5.64 -45.23 -33.12
CA ARG A 45 -5.83 -46.64 -32.78
C ARG A 45 -6.96 -46.79 -31.75
N THR A 46 -7.65 -47.92 -31.79
CA THR A 46 -8.74 -48.21 -30.86
C THR A 46 -8.72 -49.67 -30.41
N TRP A 47 -9.00 -49.88 -29.13
CA TRP A 47 -9.32 -51.19 -28.58
C TRP A 47 -10.84 -51.43 -28.72
N GLU A 48 -11.26 -52.63 -29.12
CA GLU A 48 -12.67 -53.00 -29.26
C GLU A 48 -13.14 -53.81 -28.04
N ARG A 49 -14.12 -53.26 -27.29
CA ARG A 49 -14.90 -54.04 -26.32
C ARG A 49 -15.93 -54.86 -27.06
N ILE A 50 -15.79 -56.18 -27.04
CA ILE A 50 -16.71 -57.11 -27.68
C ILE A 50 -17.63 -57.68 -26.58
N PRO A 51 -18.88 -57.19 -26.45
CA PRO A 51 -19.73 -57.52 -25.30
C PRO A 51 -20.25 -58.95 -25.38
N GLY A 52 -20.33 -59.61 -24.23
CA GLY A 52 -20.95 -60.92 -24.06
C GLY A 52 -22.10 -60.88 -23.06
N GLY A 53 -21.86 -60.29 -21.89
CA GLY A 53 -22.84 -60.15 -20.82
C GLY A 53 -23.71 -58.90 -20.93
N ALA A 54 -24.87 -58.92 -20.24
CA ALA A 54 -25.73 -57.73 -20.11
C ALA A 54 -25.18 -56.69 -19.12
N ASN A 55 -24.12 -57.02 -18.40
CA ASN A 55 -23.46 -56.20 -17.38
C ASN A 55 -22.03 -55.79 -17.79
N ASP A 56 -21.60 -56.06 -19.03
CA ASP A 56 -20.31 -55.61 -19.55
C ASP A 56 -20.35 -54.10 -19.83
N GLY A 57 -19.42 -53.33 -19.24
CA GLY A 57 -19.45 -51.87 -19.32
C GLY A 57 -18.44 -51.20 -18.40
N TYR A 58 -18.31 -49.88 -18.55
CA TYR A 58 -17.45 -49.08 -17.67
C TYR A 58 -18.22 -48.49 -16.50
N THR A 59 -17.52 -48.29 -15.37
CA THR A 59 -17.99 -47.57 -14.19
C THR A 59 -16.78 -46.90 -13.51
N ASP A 60 -17.03 -45.83 -12.78
CA ASP A 60 -16.04 -45.12 -11.97
C ASP A 60 -15.25 -46.09 -11.08
N GLY A 61 -13.94 -45.87 -10.98
CA GLY A 61 -12.96 -46.71 -10.30
C GLY A 61 -12.07 -45.88 -9.37
N TYR A 62 -10.83 -46.33 -9.21
CA TYR A 62 -9.83 -45.68 -8.36
C TYR A 62 -8.77 -44.88 -9.15
N TRP A 63 -8.85 -44.96 -10.47
CA TRP A 63 -7.90 -44.44 -11.46
C TRP A 63 -8.69 -43.91 -12.67
N GLY A 64 -9.73 -43.11 -12.41
CA GLY A 64 -10.73 -42.73 -13.40
C GLY A 64 -11.79 -43.81 -13.61
N LEU A 65 -12.04 -44.21 -14.86
CA LEU A 65 -13.05 -45.22 -15.21
C LEU A 65 -12.42 -46.61 -15.35
N HIS A 66 -13.09 -47.65 -14.83
CA HIS A 66 -12.68 -49.04 -15.00
C HIS A 66 -13.67 -49.86 -15.83
N MET A 67 -13.21 -50.94 -16.46
CA MET A 67 -13.99 -51.82 -17.34
C MET A 67 -14.39 -53.13 -16.65
N GLY A 68 -15.69 -53.31 -16.39
CA GLY A 68 -16.28 -54.58 -15.96
C GLY A 68 -16.60 -55.49 -17.15
N VAL A 69 -16.16 -56.75 -17.10
CA VAL A 69 -16.41 -57.76 -18.14
C VAL A 69 -16.68 -59.13 -17.49
N ASN A 70 -17.67 -59.86 -18.01
CA ASN A 70 -18.04 -61.20 -17.54
C ASN A 70 -18.35 -61.24 -16.03
N THR A 71 -19.05 -60.21 -15.53
CA THR A 71 -19.27 -60.00 -14.09
C THR A 71 -20.38 -60.87 -13.48
N VAL A 72 -20.93 -61.84 -14.23
CA VAL A 72 -21.96 -62.77 -13.74
C VAL A 72 -21.54 -64.22 -13.90
N ASP A 73 -21.21 -64.66 -15.12
CA ASP A 73 -20.62 -65.98 -15.38
C ASP A 73 -19.74 -65.95 -16.64
N PRO A 74 -18.40 -65.96 -16.54
CA PRO A 74 -17.50 -65.95 -17.69
C PRO A 74 -17.68 -67.14 -18.65
N ALA A 75 -18.35 -68.24 -18.25
CA ALA A 75 -18.67 -69.32 -19.15
C ALA A 75 -19.92 -69.08 -20.01
N GLU A 76 -20.85 -68.22 -19.57
CA GLU A 76 -22.07 -67.85 -20.32
C GLU A 76 -21.98 -66.47 -20.98
N ASP A 77 -21.36 -65.48 -20.33
CA ASP A 77 -21.20 -64.10 -20.84
C ASP A 77 -20.25 -64.08 -22.06
N GLN A 78 -18.98 -64.48 -21.91
CA GLN A 78 -17.95 -64.57 -22.98
C GLN A 78 -17.55 -63.23 -23.65
N GLY A 79 -17.71 -62.11 -22.93
CA GLY A 79 -17.23 -60.79 -23.33
C GLY A 79 -15.70 -60.65 -23.23
N ARG A 80 -15.13 -59.71 -23.99
CA ARG A 80 -13.68 -59.43 -24.02
C ARG A 80 -13.33 -58.00 -24.46
N PHE A 81 -12.06 -57.66 -24.34
CA PHE A 81 -11.42 -56.56 -25.07
C PHE A 81 -10.46 -57.13 -26.12
N GLU A 82 -10.29 -56.46 -27.26
CA GLU A 82 -9.36 -56.88 -28.31
C GLU A 82 -8.66 -55.66 -28.93
N LEU A 83 -7.32 -55.65 -28.91
CA LEU A 83 -6.49 -54.72 -29.67
C LEU A 83 -6.05 -55.39 -30.97
N ALA A 84 -6.41 -54.77 -32.10
CA ALA A 84 -6.00 -55.23 -33.42
C ALA A 84 -4.50 -55.00 -33.65
N HIS A 85 -3.83 -55.97 -34.29
CA HIS A 85 -2.42 -55.84 -34.65
C HIS A 85 -2.12 -54.62 -35.53
N PHE A 86 -1.06 -53.89 -35.19
CA PHE A 86 -0.43 -52.85 -36.00
C PHE A 86 1.08 -53.07 -36.06
N ASP A 87 1.72 -52.58 -37.13
CA ASP A 87 3.18 -52.67 -37.31
C ASP A 87 3.90 -51.98 -36.15
N GLY A 88 4.60 -52.75 -35.31
CA GLY A 88 5.30 -52.26 -34.12
C GLY A 88 4.62 -52.58 -32.78
N LEU A 89 3.49 -53.31 -32.75
CA LEU A 89 2.91 -53.81 -31.49
C LEU A 89 3.85 -54.80 -30.79
N TRP A 90 4.41 -55.75 -31.55
CA TRP A 90 5.35 -56.75 -31.07
C TRP A 90 6.79 -56.41 -31.49
N PRO A 91 7.78 -56.47 -30.58
CA PRO A 91 9.17 -56.19 -30.92
C PRO A 91 9.84 -57.40 -31.58
N ASN A 92 10.95 -57.15 -32.27
CA ASN A 92 11.79 -58.14 -32.94
C ASN A 92 13.20 -58.28 -32.34
N GLU A 93 13.62 -57.30 -31.53
CA GLU A 93 14.84 -57.26 -30.70
C GLU A 93 14.56 -56.41 -29.44
N GLY A 94 15.42 -56.45 -28.42
CA GLY A 94 15.24 -55.68 -27.19
C GLY A 94 14.27 -56.31 -26.19
N ARG A 95 13.23 -55.59 -25.76
CA ARG A 95 12.34 -55.97 -24.65
C ARG A 95 10.86 -55.76 -24.97
N LEU A 96 10.01 -56.59 -24.37
CA LEU A 96 8.55 -56.47 -24.34
C LEU A 96 8.08 -56.50 -22.88
N LEU A 97 7.36 -55.47 -22.44
CA LEU A 97 6.58 -55.49 -21.20
C LEU A 97 5.09 -55.51 -21.56
N ILE A 98 4.34 -56.43 -20.95
CA ILE A 98 2.88 -56.38 -20.92
C ILE A 98 2.39 -56.47 -19.48
N GLY A 99 1.29 -55.80 -19.17
CA GLY A 99 0.59 -55.97 -17.90
C GLY A 99 -0.70 -55.18 -17.82
N MET A 100 -1.49 -55.43 -16.77
CA MET A 100 -2.77 -54.76 -16.57
C MET A 100 -3.17 -54.69 -15.09
N TRP A 101 -3.87 -53.62 -14.71
CA TRP A 101 -4.60 -53.54 -13.44
C TRP A 101 -5.84 -54.42 -13.53
N VAL A 102 -5.93 -55.47 -12.69
CA VAL A 102 -7.02 -56.46 -12.72
C VAL A 102 -7.57 -56.78 -11.33
N ARG A 103 -8.89 -56.97 -11.26
CA ARG A 103 -9.62 -57.50 -10.09
C ARG A 103 -10.57 -58.61 -10.55
N GLN A 104 -10.16 -59.86 -10.40
CA GLN A 104 -10.98 -61.04 -10.73
C GLN A 104 -12.06 -61.27 -9.67
N GLN A 105 -13.28 -61.59 -10.13
CA GLN A 105 -14.44 -61.94 -9.30
C GLN A 105 -14.84 -63.42 -9.48
N TYR A 106 -14.75 -63.93 -10.70
CA TYR A 106 -15.11 -65.30 -11.07
C TYR A 106 -13.99 -65.97 -11.86
N THR A 107 -13.53 -67.13 -11.38
CA THR A 107 -12.39 -67.85 -11.94
C THR A 107 -12.78 -69.19 -12.56
N MET A 108 -12.49 -69.36 -13.84
CA MET A 108 -12.40 -70.65 -14.52
C MET A 108 -11.08 -71.36 -14.18
N SER A 109 -10.86 -72.58 -14.67
CA SER A 109 -9.61 -73.36 -14.39
C SER A 109 -8.33 -72.60 -14.76
N PHE A 110 -8.39 -71.80 -15.83
CA PHE A 110 -7.41 -70.81 -16.24
C PHE A 110 -8.15 -69.53 -16.60
N ASN A 111 -7.59 -68.39 -16.20
CA ASN A 111 -8.19 -67.07 -16.41
C ASN A 111 -7.22 -66.27 -17.29
N PRO A 112 -7.46 -66.14 -18.60
CA PRO A 112 -6.62 -65.31 -19.47
C PRO A 112 -6.66 -63.86 -19.01
N LEU A 113 -5.50 -63.24 -18.80
CA LEU A 113 -5.40 -61.80 -18.56
C LEU A 113 -5.16 -61.09 -19.89
N MET A 114 -4.01 -61.38 -20.50
CA MET A 114 -3.55 -60.82 -21.77
C MET A 114 -3.05 -61.96 -22.66
N SER A 115 -3.51 -62.04 -23.90
CA SER A 115 -3.37 -63.24 -24.73
C SER A 115 -3.18 -62.92 -26.21
N THR A 116 -2.18 -63.52 -26.85
CA THR A 116 -2.06 -63.57 -28.33
C THR A 116 -2.53 -64.91 -28.91
N ARG A 117 -3.02 -65.82 -28.06
CA ARG A 117 -3.26 -67.24 -28.37
C ARG A 117 -4.61 -67.56 -29.03
N ALA A 118 -5.36 -66.55 -29.45
CA ALA A 118 -6.53 -66.77 -30.30
C ALA A 118 -6.20 -66.68 -31.81
N GLY A 119 -5.02 -66.17 -32.17
CA GLY A 119 -4.46 -66.19 -33.52
C GLY A 119 -3.73 -67.50 -33.87
N ASP A 120 -3.15 -67.55 -35.07
CA ASP A 120 -2.36 -68.69 -35.57
C ASP A 120 -0.85 -68.58 -35.21
N ASP A 121 -0.41 -67.42 -34.73
CA ASP A 121 1.00 -66.99 -34.58
C ASP A 121 1.28 -66.28 -33.24
N PRO A 122 1.09 -66.94 -32.08
CA PRO A 122 1.21 -66.32 -30.76
C PRO A 122 2.63 -65.88 -30.39
N VAL A 123 2.74 -64.90 -29.48
CA VAL A 123 3.98 -64.43 -28.84
C VAL A 123 3.95 -64.69 -27.33
N VAL A 124 2.86 -64.27 -26.69
CA VAL A 124 2.72 -64.12 -25.23
C VAL A 124 1.35 -64.57 -24.71
N TYR A 125 1.33 -65.07 -23.48
CA TYR A 125 0.11 -65.37 -22.74
C TYR A 125 0.31 -65.20 -21.22
N LEU A 126 -0.41 -64.24 -20.65
CA LEU A 126 -0.46 -63.91 -19.23
C LEU A 126 -1.81 -64.38 -18.66
N SER A 127 -1.80 -65.06 -17.50
CA SER A 127 -3.00 -65.66 -16.92
C SER A 127 -2.90 -65.93 -15.42
N THR A 128 -4.02 -66.23 -14.76
CA THR A 128 -4.05 -66.81 -13.40
C THR A 128 -4.60 -68.25 -13.43
N SER A 129 -4.16 -69.07 -12.47
CA SER A 129 -4.66 -70.43 -12.26
C SER A 129 -5.83 -70.44 -11.28
N GLY A 130 -7.07 -70.67 -11.72
CA GLY A 130 -8.23 -70.64 -10.82
C GLY A 130 -8.24 -71.70 -9.70
N SER A 131 -7.39 -72.73 -9.79
CA SER A 131 -7.22 -73.75 -8.74
C SER A 131 -6.14 -73.44 -7.70
N SER A 132 -5.29 -72.43 -7.94
CA SER A 132 -4.16 -72.08 -7.05
C SER A 132 -3.92 -70.58 -6.88
N GLY A 133 -4.62 -69.73 -7.63
CA GLY A 133 -4.45 -68.28 -7.70
C GLY A 133 -3.19 -67.81 -8.44
N ARG A 134 -2.09 -68.59 -8.35
CA ARG A 134 -0.79 -68.41 -9.00
C ARG A 134 -0.90 -67.82 -10.41
N ILE A 135 -0.18 -66.72 -10.62
CA ILE A 135 0.07 -66.12 -11.93
C ILE A 135 0.91 -67.05 -12.81
N ARG A 136 0.74 -66.93 -14.13
CA ARG A 136 1.41 -67.74 -15.14
C ARG A 136 1.68 -66.95 -16.40
N HIS A 137 2.92 -67.02 -16.89
CA HIS A 137 3.33 -66.58 -18.23
C HIS A 137 3.69 -67.76 -19.14
N GLN A 138 3.39 -67.61 -20.43
CA GLN A 138 3.89 -68.47 -21.49
C GLN A 138 4.44 -67.63 -22.64
N ILE A 139 5.55 -68.06 -23.23
CA ILE A 139 6.23 -67.41 -24.37
C ILE A 139 6.35 -68.41 -25.51
N TYR A 140 6.21 -67.92 -26.74
CA TYR A 140 6.15 -68.71 -27.98
C TYR A 140 7.24 -68.27 -28.97
N ASP A 141 7.62 -69.15 -29.91
CA ASP A 141 8.52 -68.85 -31.03
C ASP A 141 7.78 -68.56 -32.36
N ASP A 142 8.52 -68.18 -33.41
CA ASP A 142 7.98 -67.92 -34.77
C ASP A 142 7.34 -69.16 -35.45
N ALA A 143 7.36 -70.34 -34.83
CA ALA A 143 6.61 -71.53 -35.27
C ALA A 143 5.34 -71.80 -34.45
N GLY A 144 5.08 -70.99 -33.40
CA GLY A 144 3.99 -71.19 -32.44
C GLY A 144 4.26 -72.29 -31.40
N ASP A 145 5.51 -72.78 -31.30
CA ASP A 145 5.92 -73.73 -30.27
C ASP A 145 6.24 -73.00 -28.95
N LEU A 146 6.02 -73.68 -27.81
CA LEU A 146 6.25 -73.11 -26.47
C LEU A 146 7.75 -73.06 -26.12
N VAL A 147 8.28 -71.86 -25.91
CA VAL A 147 9.65 -71.65 -25.38
C VAL A 147 9.68 -71.40 -23.88
N LEU A 148 8.55 -71.01 -23.26
CA LEU A 148 8.36 -70.96 -21.80
C LEU A 148 6.92 -71.30 -21.41
N ASP A 149 6.72 -72.05 -20.33
CA ASP A 149 5.44 -72.23 -19.63
C ASP A 149 5.71 -72.33 -18.13
N GLN A 150 5.46 -71.26 -17.40
CA GLN A 150 5.92 -71.10 -16.02
C GLN A 150 4.86 -70.41 -15.15
N TYR A 151 4.82 -70.80 -13.87
CA TYR A 151 3.86 -70.32 -12.88
C TYR A 151 4.61 -69.90 -11.61
N GLU A 152 4.38 -68.68 -11.12
CA GLU A 152 5.03 -68.14 -9.93
C GLU A 152 4.09 -68.07 -8.72
N ASP A 153 4.70 -68.08 -7.52
CA ASP A 153 4.05 -67.79 -6.26
C ASP A 153 4.37 -66.34 -5.86
N HIS A 154 3.37 -65.46 -5.89
CA HIS A 154 3.44 -64.11 -5.34
C HIS A 154 2.79 -64.06 -3.94
N PRO A 155 3.10 -63.09 -3.07
CA PRO A 155 2.77 -63.18 -1.64
C PRO A 155 1.26 -63.10 -1.32
N TRP A 156 0.47 -62.50 -2.21
CA TRP A 156 -0.98 -62.31 -2.08
C TRP A 156 -1.73 -63.23 -3.05
N VAL A 157 -1.96 -64.47 -2.62
CA VAL A 157 -2.37 -65.65 -3.40
C VAL A 157 -3.55 -65.49 -4.39
N GLN A 158 -4.34 -64.40 -4.39
CA GLN A 158 -5.45 -64.20 -5.33
C GLN A 158 -5.59 -62.76 -5.81
N THR A 159 -5.81 -62.57 -7.11
CA THR A 159 -6.15 -61.29 -7.77
C THR A 159 -7.60 -60.86 -7.51
N THR A 160 -8.06 -60.89 -6.25
CA THR A 160 -9.43 -60.52 -5.85
C THR A 160 -9.53 -59.10 -5.27
N SER A 161 -8.42 -58.53 -4.84
CA SER A 161 -8.19 -57.07 -4.84
C SER A 161 -7.72 -56.60 -6.22
N TYR A 162 -7.69 -55.29 -6.45
CA TYR A 162 -7.00 -54.75 -7.63
C TYR A 162 -5.50 -55.02 -7.51
N GLN A 163 -4.94 -55.67 -8.53
CA GLN A 163 -3.53 -55.96 -8.65
C GLN A 163 -3.05 -55.66 -10.06
N PHE A 164 -1.93 -54.97 -10.21
CA PHE A 164 -1.22 -55.00 -11.47
C PHE A 164 -0.60 -56.38 -11.60
N VAL A 165 -0.75 -57.02 -12.75
CA VAL A 165 -0.10 -58.29 -13.07
C VAL A 165 0.59 -58.09 -14.41
N GLY A 166 1.89 -58.30 -14.44
CA GLY A 166 2.70 -58.05 -15.62
C GLY A 166 3.83 -59.04 -15.81
N MET A 167 4.45 -58.96 -16.98
CA MET A 167 5.62 -59.74 -17.37
C MET A 167 6.52 -58.93 -18.30
N LEU A 168 7.81 -58.96 -18.01
CA LEU A 168 8.88 -58.50 -18.89
C LEU A 168 9.43 -59.71 -19.67
N VAL A 169 9.77 -59.50 -20.93
CA VAL A 169 10.41 -60.48 -21.82
C VAL A 169 11.60 -59.78 -22.48
N ASP A 170 12.80 -60.25 -22.22
CA ASP A 170 14.03 -59.72 -22.80
C ASP A 170 14.44 -60.66 -23.95
N TYR A 171 14.29 -60.19 -25.18
CA TYR A 171 14.54 -60.95 -26.41
C TYR A 171 16.04 -61.18 -26.63
N ASP A 172 16.86 -60.21 -26.23
CA ASP A 172 18.31 -60.21 -26.42
C ASP A 172 19.00 -61.12 -25.39
N ALA A 173 18.56 -61.07 -24.13
CA ALA A 173 19.00 -61.99 -23.07
C ALA A 173 18.32 -63.36 -23.14
N GLN A 174 17.21 -63.48 -23.87
CA GLN A 174 16.34 -64.66 -23.94
C GLN A 174 15.82 -65.08 -22.55
N THR A 175 15.22 -64.13 -21.84
CA THR A 175 14.62 -64.35 -20.51
C THR A 175 13.21 -63.78 -20.41
N SER A 176 12.46 -64.18 -19.38
CA SER A 176 11.24 -63.50 -18.95
C SER A 176 11.12 -63.47 -17.43
N GLN A 177 10.48 -62.44 -16.89
CA GLN A 177 10.28 -62.21 -15.46
C GLN A 177 8.84 -61.76 -15.24
N MET A 178 8.15 -62.33 -14.26
CA MET A 178 6.81 -61.87 -13.86
C MET A 178 6.92 -60.87 -12.72
N PHE A 179 5.97 -59.94 -12.62
CA PHE A 179 5.82 -59.06 -11.46
C PHE A 179 4.34 -58.82 -11.15
N SER A 180 4.07 -58.34 -9.94
CA SER A 180 2.74 -57.92 -9.53
C SER A 180 2.81 -56.81 -8.49
N VAL A 181 1.79 -55.98 -8.44
CA VAL A 181 1.64 -54.89 -7.47
C VAL A 181 0.24 -54.98 -6.85
N GLU A 182 0.10 -54.89 -5.53
CA GLU A 182 -1.21 -55.03 -4.85
C GLU A 182 -1.76 -53.70 -4.33
N ARG A 183 -2.97 -53.27 -4.80
CA ARG A 183 -3.60 -52.02 -4.35
C ARG A 183 -3.96 -52.01 -2.85
N SER A 184 -4.41 -53.14 -2.33
CA SER A 184 -4.77 -53.27 -0.91
C SER A 184 -3.57 -53.35 0.04
N GLY A 185 -2.36 -53.46 -0.49
CA GLY A 185 -1.15 -53.69 0.30
C GLY A 185 0.01 -52.73 0.05
N ARG A 186 -0.14 -51.73 -0.85
CA ARG A 186 0.89 -50.72 -1.18
C ARG A 186 2.27 -51.32 -1.46
N ARG A 187 2.29 -52.47 -2.14
CA ARG A 187 3.50 -53.32 -2.26
C ARG A 187 3.67 -53.94 -3.64
N SER A 188 4.93 -53.95 -4.08
CA SER A 188 5.42 -54.64 -5.26
C SER A 188 5.90 -56.06 -4.92
N TRP A 189 5.94 -56.91 -5.94
CA TRP A 189 6.65 -58.18 -5.92
C TRP A 189 7.19 -58.45 -7.32
N THR A 190 8.49 -58.71 -7.40
CA THR A 190 9.13 -59.12 -8.64
C THR A 190 9.57 -60.57 -8.53
N GLY A 191 9.19 -61.36 -9.53
CA GLY A 191 9.51 -62.77 -9.62
C GLY A 191 10.95 -63.02 -10.03
N PRO A 192 11.41 -64.28 -9.92
CA PRO A 192 12.71 -64.68 -10.43
C PRO A 192 12.77 -64.63 -11.96
N VAL A 193 13.87 -64.14 -12.51
CA VAL A 193 14.18 -64.24 -13.95
C VAL A 193 14.19 -65.70 -14.40
N ARG A 194 13.62 -65.99 -15.57
CA ARG A 194 13.49 -67.32 -16.18
C ARG A 194 14.16 -67.34 -17.56
N ASP A 195 15.09 -68.27 -17.76
CA ASP A 195 15.67 -68.55 -19.08
C ASP A 195 14.59 -69.11 -20.04
N LEU A 196 14.55 -68.62 -21.27
CA LEU A 196 13.72 -69.21 -22.33
C LEU A 196 14.42 -70.44 -22.94
N SER A 197 13.65 -71.42 -23.39
CA SER A 197 14.21 -72.62 -24.05
C SER A 197 14.46 -72.46 -25.56
N GLY A 198 14.14 -71.29 -26.11
CA GLY A 198 14.32 -70.86 -27.50
C GLY A 198 14.08 -69.35 -27.62
N ALA A 199 14.24 -68.81 -28.83
CA ALA A 199 13.97 -67.39 -29.09
C ALA A 199 12.44 -67.11 -29.07
N PRO A 200 11.98 -65.94 -28.58
CA PRO A 200 10.61 -65.48 -28.78
C PRO A 200 10.24 -65.33 -30.27
N ALA A 201 8.94 -65.26 -30.55
CA ALA A 201 8.42 -64.87 -31.85
C ALA A 201 8.79 -63.40 -32.16
N THR A 202 9.34 -63.17 -33.35
CA THR A 202 9.81 -61.87 -33.86
C THR A 202 9.06 -61.40 -35.11
N ASN A 203 8.17 -62.24 -35.66
CA ASN A 203 7.41 -61.98 -36.89
C ASN A 203 5.89 -62.25 -36.73
N SER A 204 5.35 -62.09 -35.51
CA SER A 204 3.92 -62.29 -35.24
C SER A 204 3.06 -61.13 -35.76
N SER A 205 1.86 -61.48 -36.23
CA SER A 205 0.77 -60.59 -36.62
C SER A 205 -0.48 -60.74 -35.73
N ALA A 206 -0.33 -61.36 -34.56
CA ALA A 206 -1.45 -61.66 -33.66
C ALA A 206 -2.04 -60.40 -33.01
N ASN A 207 -3.38 -60.38 -32.89
CA ASN A 207 -4.10 -59.44 -32.03
C ASN A 207 -3.80 -59.72 -30.55
N LEU A 208 -4.02 -58.72 -29.70
CA LEU A 208 -3.98 -58.85 -28.24
C LEU A 208 -5.40 -58.92 -27.68
N ASP A 209 -5.78 -60.11 -27.21
CA ASP A 209 -7.04 -60.37 -26.51
C ASP A 209 -6.88 -60.15 -25.00
N ILE A 210 -7.79 -59.40 -24.40
CA ILE A 210 -7.92 -59.21 -22.95
C ILE A 210 -9.11 -60.03 -22.45
N PHE A 211 -8.91 -60.78 -21.36
CA PHE A 211 -9.92 -61.64 -20.72
C PHE A 211 -10.46 -62.81 -21.57
N ASP A 212 -9.88 -63.10 -22.74
CA ASP A 212 -10.31 -64.19 -23.64
C ASP A 212 -9.23 -65.23 -23.98
N LEU A 213 -9.67 -66.48 -24.09
CA LEU A 213 -8.99 -67.56 -24.80
C LEU A 213 -10.03 -68.49 -25.44
N ARG A 214 -10.85 -67.94 -26.35
CA ARG A 214 -11.89 -68.62 -27.14
C ARG A 214 -11.45 -69.94 -27.77
N THR A 215 -10.18 -70.03 -28.19
CA THR A 215 -9.58 -71.25 -28.77
C THR A 215 -9.48 -72.43 -27.79
N ALA A 216 -9.51 -72.16 -26.47
CA ALA A 216 -9.49 -73.17 -25.41
C ALA A 216 -10.74 -73.13 -24.50
N ASN A 217 -11.73 -72.27 -24.79
CA ASN A 217 -12.97 -72.09 -24.01
C ASN A 217 -12.69 -71.63 -22.56
N TYR A 218 -11.90 -70.56 -22.40
CA TYR A 218 -11.65 -69.90 -21.12
C TYR A 218 -11.83 -68.38 -21.24
N TRP A 219 -12.41 -67.79 -20.22
CA TRP A 219 -12.61 -66.35 -20.04
C TRP A 219 -12.34 -65.94 -18.60
N THR A 220 -12.08 -64.65 -18.37
CA THR A 220 -11.91 -64.07 -17.04
C THR A 220 -13.13 -63.24 -16.67
N GLY A 221 -13.67 -63.42 -15.46
CA GLY A 221 -14.76 -62.62 -14.91
C GLY A 221 -14.28 -61.64 -13.84
N GLY A 222 -14.54 -60.35 -14.02
CA GLY A 222 -14.15 -59.31 -13.07
C GLY A 222 -14.09 -57.92 -13.70
N ALA A 223 -13.13 -57.12 -13.24
CA ALA A 223 -12.83 -55.80 -13.78
C ALA A 223 -11.35 -55.66 -14.14
N PHE A 224 -11.05 -54.81 -15.11
CA PHE A 224 -9.71 -54.27 -15.35
C PHE A 224 -9.76 -52.75 -15.48
N ASP A 225 -8.61 -52.10 -15.27
CA ASP A 225 -8.47 -50.65 -15.38
C ASP A 225 -7.55 -50.34 -16.57
N GLU A 226 -6.25 -50.10 -16.33
CA GLU A 226 -5.27 -49.98 -17.41
C GLU A 226 -4.83 -51.33 -17.99
N ALA A 227 -4.50 -51.36 -19.29
CA ALA A 227 -3.78 -52.45 -19.94
C ALA A 227 -2.66 -51.92 -20.85
N LEU A 228 -1.42 -52.30 -20.55
CA LEU A 228 -0.19 -51.74 -21.11
C LEU A 228 0.55 -52.74 -22.01
N VAL A 229 1.07 -52.24 -23.14
CA VAL A 229 2.13 -52.86 -23.94
C VAL A 229 3.22 -51.83 -24.16
N ALA A 230 4.45 -52.16 -23.78
CA ALA A 230 5.60 -51.27 -23.85
C ALA A 230 6.86 -52.01 -24.33
N HIS A 231 7.83 -51.29 -24.88
CA HIS A 231 9.12 -51.82 -25.36
C HIS A 231 10.29 -51.22 -24.56
N PRO A 232 10.58 -51.70 -23.33
CA PRO A 232 11.51 -51.01 -22.45
C PRO A 232 12.94 -50.88 -22.99
N GLY A 233 13.52 -49.72 -22.75
CA GLY A 233 14.91 -49.40 -23.05
C GLY A 233 15.91 -50.14 -22.18
N PRO A 234 17.22 -49.97 -22.45
CA PRO A 234 18.28 -50.62 -21.71
C PRO A 234 18.48 -50.05 -20.29
N GLY A 235 17.99 -48.84 -20.00
CA GLY A 235 18.04 -48.18 -18.70
C GLY A 235 16.79 -48.38 -17.84
N PHE A 236 15.71 -48.96 -18.36
CA PHE A 236 14.51 -49.29 -17.58
C PHE A 236 14.82 -50.35 -16.51
N ASP A 237 14.52 -50.01 -15.26
CA ASP A 237 14.49 -50.94 -14.13
C ASP A 237 13.05 -51.40 -13.84
N LEU A 238 12.89 -52.69 -13.56
CA LEU A 238 11.58 -53.31 -13.32
C LEU A 238 11.16 -53.22 -11.84
N ASP A 239 12.11 -53.22 -10.92
CA ASP A 239 11.82 -53.14 -9.49
C ASP A 239 11.38 -51.71 -9.14
N GLU A 240 12.10 -50.69 -9.62
CA GLU A 240 11.76 -49.26 -9.51
C GLU A 240 10.35 -48.94 -10.08
N PHE A 241 10.04 -49.44 -11.28
CA PHE A 241 8.71 -49.27 -11.89
C PHE A 241 7.60 -49.96 -11.10
N ALA A 242 7.84 -51.16 -10.58
CA ALA A 242 6.87 -51.90 -9.77
C ALA A 242 6.64 -51.24 -8.39
N GLU A 243 7.67 -50.62 -7.83
CA GLU A 243 7.66 -49.86 -6.57
C GLU A 243 6.93 -48.52 -6.71
N ALA A 244 7.18 -47.75 -7.77
CA ALA A 244 6.41 -46.53 -8.07
C ALA A 244 4.90 -46.83 -8.27
N MET A 245 4.55 -47.91 -8.98
CA MET A 245 3.17 -48.40 -9.05
C MET A 245 2.60 -48.88 -7.70
N ALA A 246 3.45 -49.22 -6.73
CA ALA A 246 3.03 -49.57 -5.38
C ALA A 246 2.65 -48.32 -4.56
N TYR A 247 3.34 -47.19 -4.79
CA TYR A 247 3.18 -45.96 -4.04
C TYR A 247 2.22 -44.93 -4.68
N GLY A 248 2.08 -44.91 -6.00
CA GLY A 248 1.09 -44.08 -6.72
C GLY A 248 -0.38 -44.39 -6.34
N GLN A 249 -0.60 -45.50 -5.63
CA GLN A 249 -1.88 -45.88 -5.01
C GLN A 249 -2.32 -44.94 -3.87
N TRP A 250 -1.46 -44.02 -3.40
CA TRP A 250 -1.82 -42.95 -2.48
C TRP A 250 -2.52 -41.77 -3.15
N ALA A 251 -2.33 -41.58 -4.46
CA ALA A 251 -2.88 -40.46 -5.19
C ALA A 251 -4.40 -40.56 -5.33
N ASN A 252 -5.11 -39.45 -5.16
CA ASN A 252 -6.59 -39.40 -5.24
C ASN A 252 -7.14 -38.54 -6.39
N GLY A 253 -6.28 -37.92 -7.22
CA GLY A 253 -6.70 -36.92 -8.20
C GLY A 253 -7.70 -37.41 -9.26
N GLN A 254 -7.80 -38.73 -9.47
CA GLN A 254 -8.84 -39.36 -10.29
C GLN A 254 -9.64 -40.47 -9.57
N ASP A 255 -9.66 -40.48 -8.22
CA ASP A 255 -10.59 -41.38 -7.50
C ASP A 255 -12.05 -40.89 -7.69
N GLN A 256 -13.04 -41.78 -7.56
CA GLN A 256 -14.44 -41.51 -7.90
C GLN A 256 -15.01 -40.25 -7.22
N ASP A 257 -14.57 -39.95 -5.99
CA ASP A 257 -15.05 -38.81 -5.21
C ASP A 257 -14.49 -37.44 -5.71
N HIS A 258 -13.54 -37.41 -6.65
CA HIS A 258 -12.86 -36.20 -7.16
C HIS A 258 -13.18 -35.84 -8.63
N VAL A 259 -14.02 -36.63 -9.31
CA VAL A 259 -14.30 -36.50 -10.76
C VAL A 259 -14.90 -35.15 -11.20
N ASP A 260 -15.61 -34.45 -10.29
CA ASP A 260 -16.15 -33.09 -10.50
C ASP A 260 -15.25 -31.98 -9.89
N THR A 261 -14.02 -32.31 -9.47
CA THR A 261 -13.13 -31.43 -8.69
C THR A 261 -11.75 -31.22 -9.32
N PHE A 262 -11.17 -32.26 -9.93
CA PHE A 262 -9.83 -32.22 -10.52
C PHE A 262 -9.81 -32.69 -11.97
N GLU A 263 -9.16 -31.93 -12.84
CA GLU A 263 -8.76 -32.36 -14.18
C GLU A 263 -7.27 -32.75 -14.11
N VAL A 264 -6.97 -34.04 -14.26
CA VAL A 264 -5.61 -34.58 -14.12
C VAL A 264 -5.07 -35.06 -15.48
N THR A 265 -3.93 -34.50 -15.88
CA THR A 265 -3.28 -34.75 -17.17
C THR A 265 -1.96 -35.52 -17.00
N GLU A 266 -1.13 -35.62 -18.04
CA GLU A 266 0.28 -35.98 -17.84
C GLU A 266 1.07 -34.81 -17.21
N GLU A 267 0.71 -33.55 -17.51
CA GLU A 267 1.50 -32.34 -17.19
C GLU A 267 1.25 -31.80 -15.76
N GLY A 268 0.12 -32.18 -15.14
CA GLY A 268 -0.25 -31.75 -13.79
C GLY A 268 -1.74 -31.92 -13.48
N VAL A 269 -2.18 -31.32 -12.39
CA VAL A 269 -3.57 -31.25 -11.90
C VAL A 269 -4.10 -29.82 -11.99
N THR A 270 -5.29 -29.64 -12.54
CA THR A 270 -6.03 -28.36 -12.51
C THR A 270 -7.30 -28.51 -11.68
N ALA A 271 -7.53 -27.61 -10.73
CA ALA A 271 -8.71 -27.65 -9.87
C ALA A 271 -9.92 -26.97 -10.53
N THR A 272 -10.93 -27.76 -10.89
CA THR A 272 -12.21 -27.27 -11.45
C THR A 272 -13.19 -26.84 -10.37
N ALA A 273 -12.96 -27.27 -9.13
CA ALA A 273 -13.58 -26.78 -7.91
C ALA A 273 -12.59 -26.91 -6.74
N ALA A 274 -12.80 -26.18 -5.65
CA ALA A 274 -11.93 -26.24 -4.48
C ALA A 274 -11.93 -27.65 -3.84
N GLY A 275 -10.74 -28.17 -3.50
CA GLY A 275 -10.58 -29.54 -3.01
C GLY A 275 -9.18 -29.86 -2.47
N THR A 276 -9.02 -31.10 -2.03
CA THR A 276 -7.79 -31.63 -1.42
C THR A 276 -7.20 -32.75 -2.27
N LEU A 277 -6.03 -32.51 -2.84
CA LEU A 277 -5.24 -33.48 -3.59
C LEU A 277 -4.23 -34.13 -2.63
N HIS A 278 -4.36 -35.43 -2.39
CA HIS A 278 -3.29 -36.22 -1.78
C HIS A 278 -2.42 -36.78 -2.91
N THR A 279 -1.09 -36.63 -2.80
CA THR A 279 -0.17 -37.20 -3.79
C THR A 279 0.06 -38.70 -3.55
N GLY A 280 0.59 -39.36 -4.58
CA GLY A 280 1.39 -40.58 -4.45
C GLY A 280 2.51 -40.41 -3.43
N ALA A 281 3.05 -41.51 -2.92
CA ALA A 281 4.29 -41.45 -2.14
C ALA A 281 5.51 -41.64 -3.04
N GLU A 282 6.60 -40.97 -2.71
CA GLU A 282 7.93 -41.13 -3.31
C GLU A 282 8.90 -41.55 -2.21
N HIS A 283 9.89 -42.38 -2.54
CA HIS A 283 10.98 -42.71 -1.62
C HIS A 283 12.09 -41.65 -1.74
N VAL A 284 12.27 -40.86 -0.68
CA VAL A 284 13.18 -39.70 -0.65
C VAL A 284 14.21 -39.86 0.46
N SER A 285 15.40 -39.28 0.25
CA SER A 285 16.56 -39.50 1.11
C SER A 285 17.50 -38.29 1.10
N TRP A 286 17.89 -37.78 2.28
CA TRP A 286 18.76 -36.61 2.41
C TRP A 286 19.62 -36.59 3.68
N GLU A 287 20.86 -36.09 3.56
CA GLU A 287 21.82 -35.89 4.67
C GLU A 287 21.85 -34.43 5.20
N LYS A 288 21.00 -33.54 4.66
CA LYS A 288 20.73 -32.18 5.14
C LYS A 288 19.25 -31.84 4.89
N GLN A 289 18.65 -30.99 5.72
CA GLN A 289 17.31 -30.45 5.49
C GLN A 289 17.22 -29.83 4.08
N PRO A 290 16.29 -30.27 3.22
CA PRO A 290 16.06 -29.67 1.91
C PRO A 290 15.24 -28.38 2.03
N VAL A 291 15.41 -27.49 1.06
CA VAL A 291 14.49 -26.40 0.77
C VAL A 291 13.33 -26.94 -0.07
N VAL A 292 12.11 -26.51 0.24
CA VAL A 292 10.89 -26.88 -0.48
C VAL A 292 10.53 -25.78 -1.46
N GLU A 293 10.44 -26.11 -2.75
CA GLU A 293 10.06 -25.20 -3.82
C GLU A 293 8.78 -25.67 -4.53
N GLY A 294 7.85 -24.75 -4.81
CA GLY A 294 6.61 -25.04 -5.55
C GLY A 294 5.47 -25.64 -4.72
N ALA A 295 5.61 -25.77 -3.40
CA ALA A 295 4.51 -26.13 -2.52
C ALA A 295 3.53 -24.95 -2.35
N PRO A 296 2.21 -25.12 -2.60
CA PRO A 296 1.21 -24.08 -2.34
C PRO A 296 1.03 -23.76 -0.85
N ASP A 297 0.44 -22.60 -0.54
CA ASP A 297 0.09 -22.21 0.83
C ASP A 297 -0.81 -23.26 1.49
N GLY A 298 -0.39 -23.77 2.65
CA GLY A 298 -1.12 -24.82 3.38
C GLY A 298 -0.94 -26.23 2.82
N ALA A 299 0.02 -26.47 1.93
CA ALA A 299 0.45 -27.82 1.55
C ALA A 299 1.15 -28.52 2.73
N THR A 300 0.69 -29.72 3.09
CA THR A 300 1.14 -30.48 4.26
C THR A 300 1.91 -31.73 3.85
N PRO A 301 3.22 -31.84 4.15
CA PRO A 301 3.98 -33.06 3.94
C PRO A 301 3.70 -34.11 5.02
N TYR A 302 3.61 -35.37 4.59
CA TYR A 302 3.52 -36.55 5.44
C TYR A 302 4.71 -37.48 5.18
N LEU A 303 5.39 -37.87 6.25
CA LEU A 303 6.61 -38.69 6.24
C LEU A 303 6.34 -40.08 6.85
N SER A 304 7.07 -41.11 6.40
CA SER A 304 7.01 -42.48 6.93
C SER A 304 8.38 -43.17 6.91
N GLU A 305 8.80 -43.69 8.06
CA GLU A 305 10.01 -44.52 8.24
C GLU A 305 9.70 -46.04 8.16
N ASP A 306 8.46 -46.44 7.87
CA ASP A 306 7.95 -47.82 8.02
C ASP A 306 7.17 -48.34 6.80
N ASP A 307 7.67 -48.04 5.60
CA ASP A 307 7.08 -48.43 4.30
C ASP A 307 5.60 -47.99 4.12
N GLY A 308 5.18 -46.96 4.88
CA GLY A 308 3.83 -46.43 4.90
C GLY A 308 2.84 -47.13 5.85
N GLU A 309 3.29 -47.97 6.80
CA GLU A 309 2.42 -48.50 7.87
C GLU A 309 1.90 -47.37 8.79
N THR A 310 2.71 -46.34 9.04
CA THR A 310 2.33 -45.10 9.72
C THR A 310 2.80 -43.87 8.93
N TRP A 311 2.22 -42.70 9.26
CA TRP A 311 2.50 -41.43 8.61
C TRP A 311 2.47 -40.33 9.67
N ASP A 312 3.58 -39.61 9.82
CA ASP A 312 3.69 -38.43 10.68
C ASP A 312 3.60 -37.15 9.84
N GLU A 313 2.96 -36.13 10.40
CA GLU A 313 2.75 -34.80 9.81
C GLU A 313 3.99 -33.93 10.05
N ALA A 314 4.45 -33.21 9.02
CA ALA A 314 5.60 -32.31 9.10
C ALA A 314 5.25 -30.90 8.58
N ASP A 315 6.08 -29.92 8.94
CA ASP A 315 6.02 -28.56 8.39
C ASP A 315 6.94 -28.47 7.15
N PRO A 316 6.53 -27.86 6.02
CA PRO A 316 7.40 -27.64 4.87
C PRO A 316 8.71 -26.90 5.20
N ALA A 317 8.68 -25.98 6.16
CA ALA A 317 9.83 -25.17 6.57
C ALA A 317 10.66 -25.83 7.70
N GLU A 318 10.12 -26.80 8.43
CA GLU A 318 10.82 -27.54 9.51
C GLU A 318 10.99 -29.04 9.19
N LEU A 319 11.19 -29.40 7.92
CA LEU A 319 11.57 -30.76 7.52
C LEU A 319 12.83 -31.24 8.27
N PRO A 320 12.94 -32.53 8.62
CA PRO A 320 14.04 -33.05 9.44
C PRO A 320 15.42 -32.90 8.79
N GLU A 321 16.47 -32.67 9.59
CA GLU A 321 17.86 -32.52 9.13
C GLU A 321 18.35 -33.71 8.28
N THR A 322 17.86 -34.92 8.57
CA THR A 322 18.14 -36.15 7.80
C THR A 322 16.89 -37.00 7.71
N PHE A 323 16.62 -37.58 6.54
CA PHE A 323 15.51 -38.51 6.32
C PHE A 323 15.89 -39.57 5.28
N ASP A 324 15.29 -40.75 5.38
CA ASP A 324 15.44 -41.88 4.44
C ASP A 324 14.17 -42.74 4.55
N GLY A 325 13.22 -42.56 3.62
CA GLY A 325 11.89 -43.19 3.72
C GLY A 325 10.88 -42.61 2.73
N LEU A 326 9.59 -42.80 3.00
CA LEU A 326 8.52 -42.33 2.11
C LEU A 326 8.00 -40.94 2.49
N MET A 327 7.76 -40.12 1.47
CA MET A 327 7.14 -38.80 1.59
C MET A 327 5.96 -38.69 0.63
N ARG A 328 4.91 -37.99 1.05
CA ARG A 328 3.77 -37.58 0.20
C ARG A 328 3.19 -36.27 0.72
N TRP A 329 2.35 -35.63 -0.08
CA TRP A 329 1.77 -34.33 0.25
C TRP A 329 0.25 -34.35 0.27
N GLU A 330 -0.34 -33.51 1.11
CA GLU A 330 -1.71 -33.04 1.01
C GLU A 330 -1.67 -31.60 0.49
N ILE A 331 -2.25 -31.36 -0.68
CA ILE A 331 -2.28 -30.06 -1.35
C ILE A 331 -3.71 -29.55 -1.33
N LEU A 332 -3.91 -28.35 -0.80
CA LEU A 332 -5.16 -27.61 -0.91
C LEU A 332 -5.12 -26.80 -2.21
N LEU A 333 -6.17 -26.93 -3.01
CA LEU A 333 -6.32 -26.21 -4.28
C LEU A 333 -7.69 -25.54 -4.33
N ASP A 334 -7.72 -24.27 -4.69
CA ASP A 334 -8.94 -23.49 -4.94
C ASP A 334 -9.35 -23.57 -6.42
N SER A 335 -10.55 -23.10 -6.74
CA SER A 335 -11.12 -23.22 -8.09
C SER A 335 -10.37 -22.38 -9.14
N GLY A 336 -9.50 -23.02 -9.93
CA GLY A 336 -8.66 -22.41 -10.96
C GLY A 336 -7.16 -22.61 -10.76
N ASP A 337 -6.74 -23.24 -9.65
CA ASP A 337 -5.33 -23.48 -9.37
C ASP A 337 -4.76 -24.64 -10.21
N GLU A 338 -3.45 -24.57 -10.49
CA GLU A 338 -2.69 -25.58 -11.22
C GLU A 338 -1.54 -26.10 -10.34
N PHE A 339 -1.42 -27.43 -10.22
CA PHE A 339 -0.36 -28.11 -9.48
C PHE A 339 0.43 -29.05 -10.39
N THR A 340 1.73 -28.77 -10.53
CA THR A 340 2.65 -29.53 -11.41
C THR A 340 3.67 -30.36 -10.65
N GLY A 341 3.86 -30.10 -9.35
CA GLY A 341 4.72 -30.86 -8.44
C GLY A 341 5.44 -29.97 -7.43
N ILE A 342 6.24 -30.60 -6.57
CA ILE A 342 7.10 -29.95 -5.57
C ILE A 342 8.54 -30.39 -5.81
N THR A 343 9.49 -29.46 -5.67
CA THR A 343 10.93 -29.74 -5.78
C THR A 343 11.56 -29.67 -4.38
N LEU A 344 12.35 -30.68 -4.05
CA LEU A 344 13.19 -30.69 -2.84
C LEU A 344 14.64 -30.42 -3.22
N THR A 345 15.15 -29.24 -2.87
CA THR A 345 16.51 -28.80 -3.18
C THR A 345 17.40 -28.91 -1.95
N ILE A 346 18.31 -29.89 -1.95
CA ILE A 346 19.27 -30.09 -0.85
C ILE A 346 20.37 -29.01 -0.96
N PRO A 347 20.50 -28.09 0.00
CA PRO A 347 21.45 -26.97 -0.11
C PRO A 347 22.90 -27.45 0.04
N GLU A 348 23.78 -27.16 -0.92
CA GLU A 348 25.22 -27.42 -0.79
C GLU A 348 25.88 -26.45 0.21
N ASP A 349 25.48 -25.18 0.16
CA ASP A 349 26.05 -24.04 0.90
C ASP A 349 25.33 -23.70 2.23
N PRO A 350 25.99 -22.99 3.17
CA PRO A 350 25.36 -22.53 4.42
C PRO A 350 24.19 -21.57 4.16
N PRO A 351 23.25 -21.41 5.11
CA PRO A 351 22.24 -20.35 5.08
C PRO A 351 22.90 -18.96 5.25
N PRO A 352 22.22 -17.85 4.90
CA PRO A 352 22.77 -16.53 5.13
C PRO A 352 22.94 -16.21 6.62
N GLU A 353 23.96 -15.43 6.94
CA GLU A 353 24.24 -14.88 8.26
C GLU A 353 24.33 -13.35 8.18
N LEU A 354 23.63 -12.65 9.07
CA LEU A 354 23.63 -11.18 9.19
C LEU A 354 24.08 -10.81 10.62
N GLU A 355 25.14 -10.01 10.78
CA GLU A 355 25.57 -9.59 12.12
C GLU A 355 24.58 -8.59 12.76
N PRO A 356 24.53 -8.46 14.10
CA PRO A 356 23.62 -7.53 14.76
C PRO A 356 23.86 -6.07 14.39
N ILE A 357 22.79 -5.40 13.94
CA ILE A 357 22.73 -3.96 13.71
C ILE A 357 22.61 -3.25 15.08
N GLY A 358 23.20 -2.07 15.21
CA GLY A 358 23.13 -1.26 16.43
C GLY A 358 22.00 -0.23 16.40
N ASP A 359 21.48 0.15 17.56
CA ASP A 359 20.45 1.19 17.67
C ASP A 359 20.98 2.54 17.17
N ILE A 360 20.18 3.26 16.38
CA ILE A 360 20.57 4.49 15.69
C ILE A 360 19.84 5.69 16.30
N ILE A 361 20.57 6.77 16.57
CA ILE A 361 20.00 8.06 17.01
C ILE A 361 20.30 9.10 15.93
N LEU A 362 19.25 9.77 15.46
CA LEU A 362 19.28 10.75 14.38
C LEU A 362 18.65 12.07 14.82
N TRP A 363 19.09 13.19 14.25
CA TRP A 363 18.31 14.43 14.29
C TRP A 363 17.20 14.41 13.24
N GLN A 364 16.13 15.18 13.44
CA GLN A 364 15.13 15.47 12.40
C GLN A 364 15.79 15.87 11.07
N GLY A 365 15.41 15.21 9.97
CA GLY A 365 15.99 15.45 8.63
C GLY A 365 17.42 14.93 8.43
N GLU A 366 17.99 14.15 9.34
CA GLU A 366 19.34 13.58 9.19
C GLU A 366 19.34 12.32 8.31
N LEU A 367 20.38 12.19 7.47
CA LEU A 367 20.65 11.02 6.65
C LEU A 367 21.85 10.24 7.22
N HIS A 368 21.60 9.00 7.64
CA HIS A 368 22.61 8.07 8.11
C HIS A 368 22.93 7.02 7.05
N THR A 369 24.17 6.51 7.07
CA THR A 369 24.61 5.45 6.18
C THR A 369 25.70 4.61 6.82
N GLU A 370 25.49 3.30 6.90
CA GLU A 370 26.49 2.35 7.39
C GLU A 370 26.57 1.09 6.50
N GLN A 371 27.52 0.22 6.81
CA GLN A 371 27.80 -1.00 6.03
C GLN A 371 27.53 -2.21 6.90
N LEU A 372 26.57 -3.04 6.48
CA LEU A 372 26.24 -4.30 7.14
C LEU A 372 27.37 -5.32 6.94
N GLU A 373 27.63 -6.12 7.98
CA GLU A 373 28.48 -7.30 7.92
C GLU A 373 27.58 -8.55 7.78
N PHE A 374 27.77 -9.31 6.68
CA PHE A 374 26.92 -10.45 6.32
C PHE A 374 27.69 -11.49 5.50
N GLU A 375 27.24 -12.75 5.54
CA GLU A 375 27.64 -13.82 4.61
C GLU A 375 26.39 -14.39 3.93
N VAL A 376 26.45 -14.59 2.60
CA VAL A 376 25.38 -15.13 1.75
C VAL A 376 26.00 -15.94 0.62
N SER A 377 25.22 -16.84 0.02
CA SER A 377 25.61 -17.58 -1.19
C SER A 377 24.68 -17.20 -2.34
N GLY A 378 25.26 -16.80 -3.47
CA GLY A 378 24.52 -16.18 -4.57
C GLY A 378 24.54 -14.65 -4.52
N ASP A 379 23.67 -14.00 -5.30
CA ASP A 379 23.35 -12.58 -5.13
C ASP A 379 22.35 -12.40 -3.96
N PRO A 380 22.55 -11.46 -3.02
CA PRO A 380 21.64 -11.26 -1.88
C PRO A 380 20.32 -10.62 -2.30
N ASP A 381 19.22 -11.12 -1.73
CA ASP A 381 17.94 -10.39 -1.71
C ASP A 381 17.74 -9.72 -0.34
N TRP A 382 17.21 -8.49 -0.35
CA TRP A 382 17.08 -7.64 0.83
C TRP A 382 15.67 -7.09 0.94
N SER A 383 15.02 -7.31 2.07
CA SER A 383 13.77 -6.62 2.41
C SER A 383 13.88 -5.91 3.77
N VAL A 384 13.07 -4.87 3.96
CA VAL A 384 13.09 -4.04 5.17
C VAL A 384 11.67 -3.71 5.59
N THR A 385 11.41 -3.79 6.90
CA THR A 385 10.22 -3.26 7.55
C THR A 385 10.63 -2.14 8.50
N ALA A 386 10.00 -0.97 8.40
CA ALA A 386 10.21 0.17 9.27
C ALA A 386 8.86 0.86 9.55
N ASP A 387 8.75 1.56 10.69
CA ASP A 387 7.63 2.50 10.89
C ASP A 387 7.88 3.83 10.15
N ARG A 388 6.83 4.61 9.91
CA ARG A 388 6.81 5.88 9.14
C ARG A 388 7.80 6.97 9.59
N LEU A 389 8.46 6.75 10.74
CA LEU A 389 9.45 7.63 11.36
C LEU A 389 10.71 7.80 10.48
N VAL A 390 11.07 6.76 9.71
CA VAL A 390 12.30 6.74 8.90
C VAL A 390 12.10 6.03 7.55
N ASP A 391 12.63 6.62 6.50
CA ASP A 391 12.84 5.94 5.21
C ASP A 391 14.10 5.08 5.29
N VAL A 392 13.99 3.78 4.99
CA VAL A 392 15.10 2.82 5.10
C VAL A 392 15.30 2.06 3.80
N ASN A 393 16.55 1.99 3.34
CA ASN A 393 16.94 1.23 2.16
C ASN A 393 18.27 0.49 2.39
N VAL A 394 18.32 -0.80 2.07
CA VAL A 394 19.57 -1.55 1.90
C VAL A 394 19.86 -1.72 0.41
N THR A 395 21.13 -1.66 0.03
CA THR A 395 21.60 -1.94 -1.34
C THR A 395 22.18 -3.34 -1.45
N ASP A 396 22.27 -3.90 -2.66
CA ASP A 396 22.82 -5.24 -2.95
C ASP A 396 24.21 -5.46 -2.30
N GLY A 397 25.01 -4.39 -2.16
CA GLY A 397 26.31 -4.40 -1.49
C GLY A 397 26.27 -4.37 0.06
N GLY A 398 25.09 -4.47 0.68
CA GLY A 398 24.89 -4.39 2.13
C GLY A 398 25.08 -3.00 2.74
N THR A 399 25.08 -1.92 1.94
CA THR A 399 25.09 -0.56 2.51
C THR A 399 23.67 -0.19 2.93
N LEU A 400 23.46 -0.01 4.23
CA LEU A 400 22.22 0.45 4.86
C LEU A 400 22.16 1.99 4.83
N THR A 401 21.01 2.53 4.46
CA THR A 401 20.71 3.97 4.51
C THR A 401 19.43 4.17 5.32
N VAL A 402 19.45 5.12 6.26
CA VAL A 402 18.30 5.51 7.09
C VAL A 402 18.16 7.02 7.03
N ALA A 403 17.01 7.53 6.61
CA ALA A 403 16.69 8.96 6.58
C ALA A 403 15.59 9.26 7.60
N ALA A 404 15.84 10.22 8.49
CA ALA A 404 14.82 10.69 9.44
C ALA A 404 13.89 11.72 8.77
N GLY A 405 12.58 11.53 8.97
CA GLY A 405 11.60 12.62 8.79
C GLY A 405 11.71 13.65 9.93
N PHE A 406 10.63 14.42 10.14
CA PHE A 406 10.56 15.40 11.21
C PHE A 406 9.68 14.98 12.40
N ASP A 407 9.09 13.77 12.40
CA ASP A 407 8.48 13.22 13.62
C ASP A 407 9.53 12.86 14.68
N ILE A 408 9.15 12.93 15.96
CA ILE A 408 10.04 12.73 17.11
C ILE A 408 9.51 11.53 17.90
N ASP A 409 10.14 10.38 17.72
CA ASP A 409 9.77 9.12 18.38
C ASP A 409 10.93 8.10 18.37
N THR A 410 10.67 6.89 18.87
CA THR A 410 11.51 5.71 18.65
C THR A 410 10.70 4.61 17.96
N GLY A 411 11.20 4.11 16.81
CA GLY A 411 10.59 3.04 16.02
C GLY A 411 11.52 1.83 15.87
N GLU A 412 10.93 0.65 15.64
CA GLU A 412 11.70 -0.56 15.30
C GLU A 412 11.90 -0.62 13.78
N VAL A 413 13.14 -0.93 13.37
CA VAL A 413 13.48 -1.26 11.97
C VAL A 413 13.98 -2.70 11.93
N THR A 414 13.40 -3.51 11.05
CA THR A 414 13.82 -4.90 10.80
C THR A 414 14.34 -5.04 9.37
N VAL A 415 15.61 -5.41 9.23
CA VAL A 415 16.25 -5.77 7.96
C VAL A 415 16.26 -7.30 7.83
N ILE A 416 15.92 -7.81 6.64
CA ILE A 416 15.92 -9.23 6.30
C ILE A 416 16.86 -9.45 5.11
N LEU A 417 17.76 -10.43 5.26
CA LEU A 417 18.62 -10.95 4.20
C LEU A 417 18.12 -12.33 3.79
N ALA A 418 17.86 -12.53 2.50
CA ALA A 418 17.55 -13.82 1.91
C ALA A 418 18.60 -14.24 0.88
N ASP A 419 18.67 -15.54 0.58
CA ASP A 419 19.51 -16.12 -0.47
C ASP A 419 18.69 -16.61 -1.68
N GLU A 420 19.37 -17.10 -2.72
CA GLU A 420 18.74 -17.65 -3.94
C GLU A 420 17.79 -18.84 -3.70
N LEU A 421 17.75 -19.39 -2.48
CA LEU A 421 16.85 -20.47 -2.05
C LEU A 421 15.75 -19.98 -1.09
N GLY A 422 15.60 -18.67 -0.88
CA GLY A 422 14.61 -18.10 0.04
C GLY A 422 14.87 -18.40 1.52
N ARG A 423 16.10 -18.77 1.90
CA ARG A 423 16.46 -18.96 3.32
C ARG A 423 16.76 -17.59 3.93
N GLU A 424 16.08 -17.21 5.00
CA GLU A 424 16.16 -15.85 5.56
C GLU A 424 17.00 -15.73 6.85
N ASN A 425 17.55 -14.54 7.10
CA ASN A 425 18.11 -14.13 8.38
C ASN A 425 17.80 -12.65 8.65
N SER A 426 17.13 -12.34 9.76
CA SER A 426 16.62 -10.99 10.05
C SER A 426 17.21 -10.35 11.31
N ARG A 427 17.35 -9.02 11.33
CA ARG A 427 17.83 -8.24 12.47
C ARG A 427 16.96 -7.01 12.69
N SER A 428 16.49 -6.85 13.92
CA SER A 428 15.68 -5.71 14.38
C SER A 428 16.52 -4.83 15.32
N PHE A 429 16.38 -3.50 15.18
CA PHE A 429 17.08 -2.49 15.98
C PHE A 429 16.18 -1.26 16.20
N GLU A 430 16.43 -0.49 17.25
CA GLU A 430 15.67 0.75 17.51
C GLU A 430 16.29 1.94 16.75
N VAL A 431 15.44 2.79 16.17
CA VAL A 431 15.83 4.09 15.62
C VAL A 431 15.09 5.20 16.34
N THR A 432 15.83 6.09 17.00
CA THR A 432 15.30 7.27 17.70
C THR A 432 15.56 8.52 16.88
N VAL A 433 14.53 9.32 16.62
CA VAL A 433 14.67 10.66 16.03
C VAL A 433 14.52 11.72 17.12
N GLU A 434 15.56 12.51 17.35
CA GLU A 434 15.61 13.58 18.35
C GLU A 434 15.37 14.96 17.71
N ALA A 435 14.73 15.84 18.49
CA ALA A 435 14.44 17.22 18.09
C ALA A 435 15.73 18.03 17.88
N ARG A 436 15.92 18.59 16.69
CA ARG A 436 17.16 19.29 16.32
C ARG A 436 17.27 20.65 17.02
N GLU A 437 18.39 20.98 17.66
CA GLU A 437 18.60 22.33 18.19
C GLU A 437 18.60 23.37 17.04
N TRP A 438 17.93 24.50 17.26
CA TRP A 438 17.88 25.61 16.29
C TRP A 438 18.99 26.63 16.60
N GLU A 439 19.92 26.81 15.66
CA GLU A 439 20.95 27.85 15.74
C GLU A 439 20.47 29.13 15.03
N GLU A 440 20.31 30.21 15.79
CA GLU A 440 19.88 31.49 15.24
C GLU A 440 21.01 32.27 14.54
N GLY A 441 20.67 32.93 13.44
CA GLY A 441 21.59 33.74 12.65
C GLY A 441 22.11 35.02 13.33
N ASP A 442 22.96 35.76 12.60
CA ASP A 442 23.35 37.11 12.98
C ASP A 442 22.28 38.14 12.55
N PRO A 443 21.94 39.15 13.38
CA PRO A 443 20.95 40.16 13.04
C PRO A 443 21.30 40.91 11.74
N PRO A 444 20.30 41.18 10.87
CA PRO A 444 20.49 41.90 9.61
C PRO A 444 21.14 43.27 9.80
N VAL A 445 21.88 43.71 8.78
CA VAL A 445 22.57 45.02 8.81
C VAL A 445 21.70 46.08 8.15
N TYR A 446 20.60 46.45 8.81
CA TYR A 446 19.67 47.45 8.32
C TYR A 446 20.23 48.89 8.15
N PRO A 447 21.14 49.42 9.01
CA PRO A 447 21.60 50.81 8.89
C PRO A 447 22.20 51.19 7.53
N TYR A 448 21.50 52.03 6.76
CA TYR A 448 21.90 52.48 5.42
C TYR A 448 22.11 51.32 4.42
N ALA A 449 21.41 50.20 4.60
CA ALA A 449 21.49 49.06 3.71
C ALA A 449 21.19 49.46 2.24
N PRO A 450 22.03 49.02 1.28
CA PRO A 450 21.76 49.28 -0.14
C PRO A 450 20.58 48.44 -0.62
N VAL A 451 19.62 49.05 -1.31
CA VAL A 451 18.49 48.31 -1.89
C VAL A 451 18.89 47.80 -3.27
N ILE A 452 18.99 46.48 -3.40
CA ILE A 452 19.46 45.80 -4.60
C ILE A 452 18.24 45.35 -5.43
N LEU A 453 18.26 45.63 -6.74
CA LEU A 453 17.25 45.17 -7.68
C LEU A 453 17.80 43.94 -8.44
N TRP A 454 17.18 42.78 -8.30
CA TRP A 454 17.58 41.54 -8.97
C TRP A 454 16.86 41.39 -10.33
N ASP A 455 17.52 40.78 -11.32
CA ASP A 455 16.89 40.18 -12.51
C ASP A 455 17.33 38.71 -12.54
N ASP A 456 16.39 37.77 -12.50
CA ASP A 456 16.63 36.34 -12.27
C ASP A 456 17.61 36.15 -11.07
N ASP A 457 18.67 35.36 -11.22
CA ASP A 457 19.69 35.10 -10.20
C ASP A 457 20.84 36.12 -10.16
N GLN A 458 20.69 37.35 -10.70
CA GLN A 458 21.77 38.35 -10.73
C GLN A 458 21.37 39.75 -10.25
N PRO A 459 22.23 40.44 -9.47
CA PRO A 459 21.97 41.81 -9.02
C PRO A 459 22.19 42.80 -10.18
N ALA A 460 21.10 43.37 -10.68
CA ALA A 460 21.09 44.17 -11.90
C ALA A 460 21.31 45.68 -11.66
N ALA A 461 20.84 46.18 -10.53
CA ALA A 461 21.02 47.59 -10.13
C ALA A 461 20.99 47.76 -8.61
N VAL A 462 21.48 48.91 -8.13
CA VAL A 462 21.44 49.29 -6.71
C VAL A 462 20.89 50.70 -6.58
N VAL A 463 19.94 50.85 -5.66
CA VAL A 463 19.35 52.11 -5.20
C VAL A 463 19.99 52.45 -3.86
N ILE A 464 20.65 53.61 -3.79
CA ILE A 464 21.35 54.11 -2.58
C ILE A 464 20.84 55.49 -2.14
N ASP A 465 19.91 56.05 -2.92
CA ASP A 465 19.26 57.33 -2.74
C ASP A 465 17.71 57.21 -2.78
N PRO A 466 17.10 56.25 -2.03
CA PRO A 466 15.66 56.29 -1.80
C PRO A 466 15.26 57.52 -0.97
N THR A 467 13.98 57.88 -1.03
CA THR A 467 13.36 58.90 -0.18
C THR A 467 12.72 58.32 1.08
N GLU A 468 12.43 57.02 1.07
CA GLU A 468 11.83 56.26 2.16
C GLU A 468 12.19 54.78 1.94
N ALA A 469 12.54 54.06 3.01
CA ALA A 469 12.76 52.62 2.96
C ALA A 469 12.53 52.08 4.38
N VAL A 470 11.48 51.29 4.57
CA VAL A 470 11.04 50.75 5.86
C VAL A 470 10.86 49.24 5.71
N VAL A 471 11.51 48.47 6.58
CA VAL A 471 11.24 47.02 6.73
C VAL A 471 10.34 46.85 7.93
N THR A 472 9.21 46.18 7.75
CA THR A 472 8.27 45.84 8.82
C THR A 472 8.36 44.35 9.09
N THR A 473 8.61 43.95 10.33
CA THR A 473 8.77 42.53 10.73
C THR A 473 8.12 42.27 12.09
N GLU A 474 7.32 41.20 12.20
CA GLU A 474 6.60 40.79 13.41
C GLU A 474 6.70 39.28 13.65
N VAL A 475 6.85 38.87 14.91
CA VAL A 475 6.93 37.45 15.32
C VAL A 475 5.62 36.74 14.93
N ASN A 476 5.70 35.71 14.07
CA ASN A 476 4.56 35.01 13.46
C ASN A 476 3.65 35.89 12.56
N GLY A 477 4.01 37.15 12.31
CA GLY A 477 3.11 38.18 11.78
C GLY A 477 3.46 38.68 10.38
N GLU A 478 3.51 40.01 10.22
CA GLU A 478 3.86 40.66 8.95
C GLU A 478 5.38 40.62 8.68
N HIS A 479 5.80 40.41 7.43
CA HIS A 479 7.17 40.70 6.98
C HIS A 479 7.20 41.35 5.59
N THR A 480 7.28 42.68 5.56
CA THR A 480 7.12 43.49 4.36
C THR A 480 8.21 44.56 4.23
N PHE A 481 8.36 45.11 3.03
CA PHE A 481 9.31 46.17 2.72
C PHE A 481 8.66 47.26 1.86
N GLU A 482 8.57 48.47 2.41
CA GLU A 482 8.09 49.65 1.70
C GLU A 482 9.26 50.56 1.28
N LEU A 483 9.22 51.03 0.03
CA LEU A 483 10.28 51.75 -0.64
C LEU A 483 9.72 52.91 -1.47
N SER A 484 9.97 54.15 -1.07
CA SER A 484 9.68 55.32 -1.89
C SER A 484 10.94 55.84 -2.59
N ILE A 485 10.89 56.01 -3.91
CA ILE A 485 11.97 56.64 -4.71
C ILE A 485 11.45 57.82 -5.53
N PRO A 486 12.29 58.81 -5.90
CA PRO A 486 11.89 59.83 -6.86
C PRO A 486 11.47 59.21 -8.20
N ALA A 487 10.33 59.60 -8.77
CA ALA A 487 9.87 59.07 -10.07
C ALA A 487 10.76 59.47 -11.25
N SER A 488 11.74 60.36 -11.03
CA SER A 488 12.82 60.71 -11.97
C SER A 488 14.16 60.03 -11.66
N HIS A 489 14.21 59.09 -10.71
CA HIS A 489 15.43 58.36 -10.35
C HIS A 489 15.89 57.46 -11.51
N ARG A 490 17.21 57.32 -11.70
CA ARG A 490 17.81 56.63 -12.87
C ARG A 490 17.36 55.18 -13.00
N HIS A 491 17.08 54.50 -11.89
CA HIS A 491 16.66 53.08 -11.86
C HIS A 491 15.14 52.89 -11.73
N ALA A 492 14.33 53.97 -11.72
CA ALA A 492 12.87 53.90 -11.58
C ALA A 492 12.18 53.03 -12.65
N HIS A 493 12.79 52.90 -13.84
CA HIS A 493 12.28 52.10 -14.95
C HIS A 493 12.62 50.59 -14.86
N LEU A 494 13.40 50.19 -13.85
CA LEU A 494 13.78 48.79 -13.59
C LEU A 494 12.84 48.13 -12.58
N ILE A 495 12.30 48.89 -11.62
CA ILE A 495 11.31 48.39 -10.65
C ILE A 495 9.97 48.19 -11.36
N ARG A 496 9.38 47.00 -11.16
CA ARG A 496 8.13 46.51 -11.78
C ARG A 496 7.51 45.50 -10.82
N ALA A 497 6.19 45.33 -10.84
CA ALA A 497 5.55 44.27 -10.07
C ALA A 497 6.15 42.88 -10.41
N GLU A 498 6.16 41.98 -9.41
CA GLU A 498 6.81 40.67 -9.41
C GLU A 498 8.34 40.68 -9.65
N ARG A 499 9.00 41.80 -9.37
CA ARG A 499 10.47 41.88 -9.31
C ARG A 499 10.97 41.65 -7.89
N ILE A 500 12.06 40.89 -7.75
CA ILE A 500 12.78 40.74 -6.49
C ILE A 500 13.61 41.99 -6.17
N VAL A 501 13.45 42.49 -4.95
CA VAL A 501 14.32 43.49 -4.33
C VAL A 501 14.93 42.92 -3.05
N GLU A 502 16.13 43.35 -2.69
CA GLU A 502 16.85 42.87 -1.53
C GLU A 502 17.34 44.04 -0.67
N VAL A 503 17.21 43.92 0.64
CA VAL A 503 17.68 44.91 1.63
C VAL A 503 18.13 44.18 2.91
N ALA A 504 19.25 44.63 3.50
CA ALA A 504 19.91 44.04 4.68
C ALA A 504 20.36 42.57 4.58
N GLY A 505 19.97 41.84 3.53
CA GLY A 505 20.22 40.42 3.27
C GLY A 505 18.97 39.71 2.75
N GLU A 506 17.79 40.17 3.18
CA GLU A 506 16.49 39.56 2.88
C GLU A 506 15.89 40.01 1.54
N ARG A 507 15.07 39.13 0.95
CA ARG A 507 14.53 39.24 -0.40
C ARG A 507 13.00 39.32 -0.41
N TYR A 508 12.50 40.33 -1.11
CA TYR A 508 11.09 40.71 -1.15
C TYR A 508 10.59 40.81 -2.60
N TRP A 509 9.36 40.36 -2.86
CA TRP A 509 8.68 40.48 -4.15
C TRP A 509 7.86 41.76 -4.17
N THR A 510 8.19 42.71 -5.05
CA THR A 510 7.41 43.95 -5.17
C THR A 510 6.04 43.66 -5.77
N ARG A 511 4.97 43.77 -4.99
CA ARG A 511 3.59 43.53 -5.47
C ARG A 511 2.98 44.78 -6.09
N ARG A 512 3.10 45.92 -5.41
CA ARG A 512 2.34 47.13 -5.70
C ARG A 512 3.29 48.29 -5.99
N ILE A 513 3.04 49.03 -7.07
CA ILE A 513 3.78 50.25 -7.42
C ILE A 513 2.78 51.38 -7.65
N SER A 514 2.77 52.34 -6.73
CA SER A 514 2.02 53.60 -6.83
C SER A 514 2.87 54.69 -7.49
N THR A 515 2.23 55.76 -7.96
CA THR A 515 2.90 56.99 -8.43
C THR A 515 2.22 58.21 -7.83
N ALA A 516 2.68 58.62 -6.65
CA ALA A 516 2.10 59.72 -5.89
C ALA A 516 2.91 61.02 -5.97
N ARG A 517 2.60 61.96 -5.07
CA ARG A 517 3.25 63.27 -4.95
C ARG A 517 3.48 63.68 -3.51
N THR A 518 4.61 63.28 -2.95
CA THR A 518 5.10 63.77 -1.66
C THR A 518 5.48 65.26 -1.79
N GLY A 519 4.57 66.13 -1.35
CA GLY A 519 4.70 67.60 -1.38
C GLY A 519 4.70 68.22 -2.78
N ARG A 520 5.85 68.19 -3.47
CA ARG A 520 6.04 68.75 -4.83
C ARG A 520 6.76 67.82 -5.79
N GLN A 521 7.32 66.71 -5.29
CA GLN A 521 8.08 65.75 -6.08
C GLN A 521 7.16 64.58 -6.44
N PRO A 522 7.11 64.12 -7.71
CA PRO A 522 6.51 62.82 -8.01
C PRO A 522 7.43 61.72 -7.49
N VAL A 523 6.85 60.75 -6.79
CA VAL A 523 7.54 59.56 -6.27
C VAL A 523 6.93 58.31 -6.89
N LEU A 524 7.70 57.23 -6.93
CA LEU A 524 7.17 55.88 -6.96
C LEU A 524 7.20 55.37 -5.53
N GLU A 525 6.07 54.87 -5.04
CA GLU A 525 5.95 54.17 -3.77
C GLU A 525 5.82 52.68 -4.14
N ILE A 526 6.65 51.82 -3.56
CA ILE A 526 6.71 50.40 -3.87
C ILE A 526 6.52 49.62 -2.58
N TYR A 527 5.54 48.72 -2.57
CA TYR A 527 5.30 47.77 -1.48
C TYR A 527 5.71 46.37 -1.95
N ALA A 528 6.45 45.67 -1.10
CA ALA A 528 6.99 44.34 -1.34
C ALA A 528 6.79 43.41 -0.13
N GLU A 529 6.62 42.12 -0.43
CA GLU A 529 6.36 41.06 0.55
C GLU A 529 7.56 40.12 0.65
N ALA A 530 7.85 39.59 1.85
CA ALA A 530 8.82 38.51 2.00
C ALA A 530 8.41 37.27 1.18
N ARG A 531 9.35 36.36 0.90
CA ARG A 531 9.08 35.23 -0.01
C ARG A 531 7.96 34.31 0.48
N PHE A 532 7.88 34.04 1.79
CA PHE A 532 6.94 33.05 2.34
C PHE A 532 5.46 33.34 2.00
N TYR A 533 5.09 34.58 1.66
CA TYR A 533 3.76 34.89 1.13
C TYR A 533 3.44 34.16 -0.20
N GLU A 534 4.42 33.53 -0.88
CA GLU A 534 4.14 32.61 -1.99
C GLU A 534 3.39 31.34 -1.53
N LEU A 535 3.57 30.89 -0.28
CA LEU A 535 2.84 29.78 0.35
C LEU A 535 1.33 30.04 0.44
N ALA A 536 0.91 31.30 0.57
CA ALA A 536 -0.51 31.69 0.52
C ALA A 536 -1.18 31.44 -0.85
N THR A 537 -0.37 31.09 -1.86
CA THR A 537 -0.79 30.85 -3.25
C THR A 537 -0.17 29.59 -3.86
N ALA A 538 0.51 28.76 -3.06
CA ALA A 538 1.29 27.62 -3.54
C ALA A 538 0.41 26.41 -3.92
N GLY A 539 -0.81 26.34 -3.40
CA GLY A 539 -1.76 25.26 -3.64
C GLY A 539 -2.91 25.31 -2.62
N GLU A 540 -3.69 24.25 -2.62
CA GLU A 540 -4.71 23.94 -1.62
C GLU A 540 -4.21 22.72 -0.84
N VAL A 541 -4.15 22.83 0.48
CA VAL A 541 -3.94 21.71 1.42
C VAL A 541 -5.33 21.16 1.70
N THR A 542 -5.58 19.91 1.31
CA THR A 542 -6.83 19.22 1.63
C THR A 542 -6.90 18.94 3.13
N GLY A 543 -8.09 19.08 3.72
CA GLY A 543 -8.31 18.89 5.14
C GLY A 543 -7.97 17.47 5.64
N GLN A 544 -7.44 17.38 6.86
CA GLN A 544 -6.89 16.13 7.42
C GLN A 544 -6.92 16.07 8.96
N ASP A 545 -7.08 14.85 9.49
CA ASP A 545 -7.11 14.53 10.92
C ASP A 545 -5.71 14.24 11.48
N TYR A 546 -5.17 15.13 12.30
CA TYR A 546 -3.95 14.86 13.08
C TYR A 546 -4.28 14.12 14.38
N THR A 547 -3.53 13.06 14.70
CA THR A 547 -3.74 12.25 15.91
C THR A 547 -2.42 11.91 16.59
N GLN A 548 -2.11 12.65 17.67
CA GLN A 548 -0.83 12.61 18.38
C GLN A 548 0.40 12.86 17.49
N THR A 549 0.18 13.53 16.36
CA THR A 549 1.21 13.97 15.42
C THR A 549 2.08 15.07 16.05
N SER A 550 3.37 15.10 15.76
CA SER A 550 4.26 16.19 16.16
C SER A 550 4.15 17.39 15.21
N ALA A 551 4.67 18.54 15.64
CA ALA A 551 4.71 19.73 14.78
C ALA A 551 5.49 19.48 13.49
N GLY A 552 6.60 18.73 13.57
CA GLY A 552 7.50 18.48 12.44
C GLY A 552 6.82 17.71 11.31
N GLN A 553 6.20 16.57 11.62
CA GLN A 553 5.43 15.80 10.64
C GLN A 553 4.30 16.64 10.01
N ALA A 554 3.51 17.33 10.84
CA ALA A 554 2.42 18.17 10.33
C ALA A 554 2.93 19.28 9.40
N MET A 555 4.13 19.83 9.64
CA MET A 555 4.76 20.79 8.73
C MET A 555 5.25 20.15 7.42
N GLU A 556 5.74 18.91 7.43
CA GLU A 556 6.08 18.20 6.19
C GLU A 556 4.83 17.97 5.34
N ASP A 557 3.75 17.46 5.95
CA ASP A 557 2.50 17.12 5.26
C ASP A 557 1.88 18.33 4.54
N VAL A 558 1.90 19.52 5.14
CA VAL A 558 1.33 20.75 4.52
C VAL A 558 2.30 21.49 3.60
N LEU A 559 3.57 21.08 3.55
CA LEU A 559 4.58 21.63 2.63
C LEU A 559 4.81 20.76 1.39
N GLU A 560 4.23 19.56 1.32
CA GLU A 560 4.38 18.68 0.14
C GLU A 560 4.02 19.42 -1.17
N GLY A 561 4.85 19.27 -2.20
CA GLY A 561 4.65 19.87 -3.52
C GLY A 561 4.83 21.39 -3.60
N THR A 562 4.84 22.13 -2.49
CA THR A 562 5.00 23.61 -2.47
C THR A 562 6.38 24.08 -2.94
N GLY A 563 7.39 23.20 -2.87
CA GLY A 563 8.79 23.55 -3.09
C GLY A 563 9.42 24.34 -1.95
N TRP A 564 8.81 24.32 -0.76
CA TRP A 564 9.42 24.63 0.53
C TRP A 564 9.64 23.33 1.32
N SER A 565 10.40 23.38 2.42
CA SER A 565 10.69 22.23 3.28
C SER A 565 10.78 22.62 4.75
N VAL A 566 10.78 21.65 5.67
CA VAL A 566 11.00 21.91 7.10
C VAL A 566 12.50 22.08 7.36
N GLY A 567 12.89 23.10 8.12
CA GLY A 567 14.29 23.34 8.52
C GLY A 567 14.61 22.75 9.89
N VAL A 568 13.87 23.18 10.91
CA VAL A 568 13.91 22.67 12.30
C VAL A 568 12.50 22.71 12.90
N ALA A 569 12.06 21.63 13.54
CA ALA A 569 10.77 21.59 14.23
C ALA A 569 10.96 21.13 15.69
N ASN A 570 11.60 21.99 16.50
CA ASN A 570 12.05 21.62 17.84
C ASN A 570 10.99 21.78 18.95
N VAL A 571 9.80 22.28 18.60
CA VAL A 571 8.61 22.24 19.47
C VAL A 571 8.16 20.78 19.61
N THR A 572 8.62 20.10 20.66
CA THR A 572 8.41 18.65 20.86
C THR A 572 6.98 18.27 21.29
N THR A 573 5.98 19.11 21.04
CA THR A 573 4.59 18.82 21.43
C THR A 573 3.93 17.94 20.38
N ARG A 574 3.26 16.88 20.84
CA ARG A 574 2.35 16.07 20.04
C ARG A 574 0.89 16.46 20.31
N ARG A 575 0.07 16.56 19.26
CA ARG A 575 -1.29 17.12 19.32
C ARG A 575 -2.27 16.28 18.49
N SER A 576 -3.56 16.46 18.75
CA SER A 576 -4.63 15.96 17.90
C SER A 576 -5.59 17.10 17.59
N TYR A 577 -5.89 17.32 16.31
CA TYR A 577 -6.77 18.36 15.79
C TYR A 577 -7.13 18.07 14.33
N GLU A 578 -8.27 18.58 13.88
CA GLU A 578 -8.67 18.60 12.47
C GLU A 578 -8.07 19.85 11.80
N LEU A 579 -7.65 19.74 10.54
CA LEU A 579 -7.25 20.85 9.68
C LEU A 579 -8.28 20.96 8.54
N ASP A 580 -8.88 22.14 8.34
CA ASP A 580 -9.79 22.43 7.22
C ASP A 580 -9.06 22.57 5.87
N ASP A 581 -9.80 22.46 4.76
CA ASP A 581 -9.31 22.81 3.42
C ASP A 581 -8.78 24.27 3.40
N THR A 582 -7.48 24.45 3.15
CA THR A 582 -6.82 25.76 3.30
C THR A 582 -5.60 25.92 2.38
N ASN A 583 -4.80 26.97 2.54
CA ASN A 583 -3.51 27.12 1.84
C ASN A 583 -2.32 26.83 2.80
N PRO A 584 -1.14 26.46 2.28
CA PRO A 584 0.03 26.12 3.12
C PRO A 584 0.44 27.17 4.15
N LEU A 585 0.28 28.48 3.89
CA LEU A 585 0.66 29.51 4.87
C LEU A 585 -0.28 29.56 6.07
N GLU A 586 -1.60 29.46 5.84
CA GLU A 586 -2.57 29.41 6.93
C GLU A 586 -2.53 28.04 7.63
N ALA A 587 -2.26 26.94 6.92
CA ALA A 587 -2.03 25.62 7.54
C ALA A 587 -0.86 25.65 8.53
N LEU A 588 0.28 26.25 8.14
CA LEU A 588 1.43 26.45 9.03
C LEU A 588 1.08 27.30 10.26
N ARG A 589 0.23 28.32 10.11
CA ARG A 589 -0.28 29.11 11.26
C ARG A 589 -1.16 28.27 12.17
N THR A 590 -2.08 27.47 11.64
CA THR A 590 -2.87 26.53 12.45
C THR A 590 -1.97 25.55 13.21
N ILE A 591 -0.92 25.01 12.58
CA ILE A 591 0.08 24.17 13.27
C ILE A 591 0.76 24.96 14.41
N GLN A 592 1.20 26.19 14.16
CA GLN A 592 1.82 27.06 15.18
C GLN A 592 0.86 27.39 16.34
N GLU A 593 -0.42 27.65 16.07
CA GLU A 593 -1.43 27.88 17.10
C GLU A 593 -1.71 26.63 17.94
N GLN A 594 -1.72 25.44 17.32
CA GLN A 594 -2.01 24.19 18.02
C GLN A 594 -0.80 23.64 18.81
N HIS A 595 0.42 23.82 18.31
CA HIS A 595 1.66 23.33 18.94
C HIS A 595 2.35 24.37 19.84
N GLY A 596 2.23 25.66 19.52
CA GLY A 596 3.01 26.75 20.12
C GLY A 596 4.35 26.98 19.41
N GLY A 597 5.17 27.88 19.96
CA GLY A 597 6.44 28.30 19.36
C GLY A 597 6.30 29.46 18.39
N ASP A 598 7.34 29.72 17.60
CA ASP A 598 7.39 30.74 16.55
C ASP A 598 7.80 30.13 15.20
N LEU A 599 7.18 30.59 14.11
CA LEU A 599 7.48 30.25 12.72
C LEU A 599 8.59 31.14 12.15
N VAL A 600 9.73 30.53 11.85
CA VAL A 600 10.89 31.19 11.24
C VAL A 600 11.00 30.80 9.76
N PHE A 601 10.96 31.78 8.86
CA PHE A 601 10.97 31.56 7.42
C PHE A 601 12.35 31.91 6.81
N ASN A 602 13.11 30.91 6.39
CA ASN A 602 14.31 31.09 5.58
C ASN A 602 13.93 31.35 4.12
N ASN A 603 13.69 32.62 3.78
CA ASN A 603 13.28 33.03 2.42
C ASN A 603 14.32 32.68 1.34
N ALA A 604 15.61 32.50 1.69
CA ALA A 604 16.65 32.19 0.73
C ALA A 604 16.55 30.73 0.24
N GLU A 605 16.67 29.78 1.17
CA GLU A 605 16.67 28.33 0.88
C GLU A 605 15.26 27.73 0.76
N ARG A 606 14.21 28.46 1.19
CA ARG A 606 12.80 28.02 1.29
C ARG A 606 12.54 26.99 2.40
N GLU A 607 13.14 27.21 3.56
CA GLU A 607 12.87 26.39 4.75
C GLU A 607 11.90 27.13 5.69
N VAL A 608 10.96 26.39 6.29
CA VAL A 608 10.15 26.86 7.43
C VAL A 608 10.58 26.10 8.67
N SER A 609 10.79 26.79 9.79
CA SER A 609 11.08 26.17 11.08
C SER A 609 10.01 26.56 12.10
N LEU A 610 9.60 25.64 12.97
CA LEU A 610 8.79 25.94 14.15
C LEU A 610 9.63 25.69 15.39
N VAL A 611 9.90 26.76 16.13
CA VAL A 611 10.89 26.75 17.23
C VAL A 611 10.27 27.18 18.55
N ASP A 612 10.74 26.63 19.67
CA ASP A 612 10.29 27.01 21.03
C ASP A 612 10.34 28.54 21.28
N ARG A 613 11.34 29.21 20.68
CA ARG A 613 11.44 30.67 20.61
C ARG A 613 12.46 31.15 19.58
N GLU A 614 12.10 32.14 18.75
CA GLU A 614 13.09 32.96 18.03
C GLU A 614 13.61 34.14 18.90
N GLY A 615 14.90 34.49 18.79
CA GLY A 615 15.47 35.71 19.39
C GLY A 615 16.60 35.47 20.39
N ARG A 616 17.67 36.26 20.24
CA ARG A 616 18.89 36.20 21.06
C ARG A 616 18.80 37.05 22.33
N ASP A 617 19.52 36.64 23.37
CA ASP A 617 19.84 37.50 24.53
C ASP A 617 21.27 38.07 24.41
N ARG A 618 21.49 39.01 23.48
CA ARG A 618 22.80 39.67 23.28
C ARG A 618 23.11 40.74 24.34
N GLY A 619 22.20 40.99 25.29
CA GLY A 619 22.36 42.01 26.34
C GLY A 619 22.08 43.45 25.89
N VAL A 620 21.44 43.63 24.73
CA VAL A 620 20.96 44.93 24.22
C VAL A 620 20.12 45.63 25.29
N SER A 621 20.31 46.94 25.46
CA SER A 621 19.69 47.70 26.55
C SER A 621 19.22 49.09 26.09
N PHE A 622 17.93 49.36 26.19
CA PHE A 622 17.30 50.64 25.85
C PHE A 622 17.08 51.48 27.12
N PHE A 623 17.44 52.76 27.07
CA PHE A 623 17.41 53.67 28.22
C PHE A 623 16.58 54.92 27.92
N ALA A 624 15.72 55.34 28.86
CA ALA A 624 14.89 56.55 28.75
C ALA A 624 15.64 57.86 28.41
N GLN A 625 16.96 57.91 28.64
CA GLN A 625 17.79 59.08 28.32
C GLN A 625 18.60 58.94 27.00
N ARG A 626 18.40 57.85 26.25
CA ARG A 626 19.23 57.50 25.08
C ARG A 626 18.49 56.58 24.10
N GLY A 627 17.75 57.18 23.17
CA GLY A 627 17.13 56.50 22.03
C GLY A 627 15.73 55.95 22.28
N LEU A 628 15.16 56.15 23.47
CA LEU A 628 13.83 55.70 23.85
C LEU A 628 12.88 56.90 23.96
N SER A 629 11.69 56.84 23.35
CA SER A 629 10.62 57.84 23.53
C SER A 629 9.24 57.20 23.67
N ASP A 630 8.27 58.05 24.05
CA ASP A 630 6.82 57.76 24.06
C ASP A 630 6.38 56.50 24.84
N VAL A 631 7.21 56.11 25.83
CA VAL A 631 7.03 54.91 26.66
C VAL A 631 5.68 54.92 27.41
N ARG A 632 4.88 53.91 27.12
CA ARG A 632 3.60 53.61 27.75
C ARG A 632 3.62 52.19 28.30
N ARG A 633 3.81 52.09 29.62
CA ARG A 633 3.54 50.87 30.37
C ARG A 633 2.04 50.74 30.66
N VAL A 634 1.42 49.64 30.25
CA VAL A 634 0.08 49.22 30.68
C VAL A 634 0.23 48.00 31.60
N GLU A 635 -0.62 47.92 32.62
CA GLU A 635 -0.75 46.75 33.49
C GLU A 635 -2.25 46.49 33.66
N ASP A 636 -2.74 45.43 33.04
CA ASP A 636 -4.15 45.07 33.00
C ASP A 636 -4.43 43.80 33.80
N THR A 637 -5.60 43.74 34.43
CA THR A 637 -6.09 42.60 35.21
C THR A 637 -7.56 42.28 34.94
N THR A 638 -8.13 42.84 33.86
CA THR A 638 -9.50 42.56 33.38
C THR A 638 -9.64 41.13 32.82
N SER A 639 -8.55 40.61 32.24
CA SER A 639 -8.38 39.25 31.70
C SER A 639 -8.09 38.16 32.75
N LEU A 640 -7.70 38.58 33.97
CA LEU A 640 -6.99 37.78 34.97
C LEU A 640 -7.91 36.74 35.63
N VAL A 641 -7.48 35.48 35.57
CA VAL A 641 -8.22 34.27 35.97
C VAL A 641 -7.29 33.35 36.76
N THR A 642 -7.70 32.98 37.97
CA THR A 642 -6.94 32.10 38.89
C THR A 642 -7.45 30.65 38.89
N ARG A 643 -8.58 30.36 38.25
CA ARG A 643 -9.12 29.01 38.03
C ARG A 643 -9.68 28.85 36.62
N ILE A 644 -9.24 27.82 35.90
CA ILE A 644 -9.78 27.47 34.56
C ILE A 644 -10.43 26.10 34.61
N TYR A 645 -11.73 26.04 34.29
CA TYR A 645 -12.45 24.81 33.98
C TYR A 645 -12.19 24.43 32.53
N ALA A 646 -11.86 23.16 32.28
CA ALA A 646 -11.55 22.64 30.95
C ALA A 646 -12.57 21.56 30.55
N ARG A 647 -13.30 21.81 29.46
CA ARG A 647 -14.31 20.89 28.92
C ARG A 647 -14.33 20.89 27.40
N ASN A 648 -14.68 19.78 26.76
CA ASN A 648 -14.97 19.79 25.33
C ASN A 648 -16.47 20.02 25.05
N GLU A 649 -16.86 20.14 23.78
CA GLU A 649 -18.27 20.33 23.38
C GLU A 649 -19.20 19.20 23.83
N ASP A 650 -18.71 17.96 23.84
CA ASP A 650 -19.44 16.77 24.32
C ASP A 650 -19.73 16.82 25.84
N GLY A 651 -19.06 17.73 26.55
CA GLY A 651 -19.12 17.87 28.01
C GLY A 651 -18.10 17.00 28.76
N THR A 652 -17.16 16.36 28.07
CA THR A 652 -15.99 15.69 28.66
C THR A 652 -15.13 16.73 29.40
N THR A 653 -14.44 16.34 30.47
CA THR A 653 -13.60 17.25 31.27
C THR A 653 -12.28 16.60 31.69
N ILE A 654 -11.30 17.42 32.07
CA ILE A 654 -9.99 16.97 32.56
C ILE A 654 -10.02 16.14 33.87
N ALA A 655 -11.18 15.97 34.50
CA ALA A 655 -11.29 15.35 35.82
C ALA A 655 -10.74 13.91 35.90
N GLU A 656 -10.78 13.14 34.80
CA GLU A 656 -10.23 11.78 34.78
C GLU A 656 -8.69 11.75 34.87
N VAL A 657 -8.02 12.77 34.33
CA VAL A 657 -6.54 12.87 34.28
C VAL A 657 -5.96 13.83 35.34
N ASN A 658 -6.81 14.56 36.05
CA ASN A 658 -6.46 15.61 37.01
C ASN A 658 -7.07 15.34 38.40
N ASP A 659 -6.76 14.18 39.00
CA ASP A 659 -7.15 13.78 40.37
C ASP A 659 -8.67 13.90 40.72
N GLY A 660 -9.56 13.81 39.72
CA GLY A 660 -11.01 13.99 39.89
C GLY A 660 -11.49 15.44 39.84
N VAL A 661 -10.63 16.39 39.48
CA VAL A 661 -10.89 17.84 39.50
C VAL A 661 -11.04 18.39 38.07
N PRO A 662 -12.20 18.95 37.67
CA PRO A 662 -12.43 19.43 36.30
C PRO A 662 -11.85 20.84 36.01
N TYR A 663 -10.89 21.30 36.83
CA TYR A 663 -10.25 22.61 36.73
C TYR A 663 -8.81 22.60 37.23
N VAL A 664 -8.03 23.58 36.77
CA VAL A 664 -6.68 23.91 37.24
C VAL A 664 -6.68 25.27 37.93
N GLU A 665 -5.71 25.52 38.81
CA GLU A 665 -5.64 26.75 39.63
C GLU A 665 -4.21 27.30 39.72
N ASP A 666 -4.10 28.65 39.75
CA ASP A 666 -2.90 29.35 40.19
C ASP A 666 -3.28 30.65 40.92
N PHE A 667 -2.85 30.76 42.18
CA PHE A 667 -3.07 31.90 43.08
C PHE A 667 -1.78 32.70 43.36
N SER A 668 -0.72 32.51 42.57
CA SER A 668 0.60 33.09 42.79
C SER A 668 0.63 34.63 42.85
N TYR A 669 -0.33 35.29 42.20
CA TYR A 669 -0.49 36.75 42.21
C TYR A 669 -1.59 37.26 43.17
N THR A 670 -2.70 36.53 43.32
CA THR A 670 -3.82 36.92 44.19
C THR A 670 -4.57 35.71 44.76
N ASP A 671 -5.02 35.82 46.01
CA ASP A 671 -5.90 34.83 46.67
C ASP A 671 -7.36 34.89 46.16
N ASP A 672 -7.72 35.87 45.30
CA ASP A 672 -9.05 35.98 44.72
C ASP A 672 -9.34 34.81 43.76
N VAL A 673 -10.42 34.06 43.99
CA VAL A 673 -10.94 33.09 43.02
C VAL A 673 -11.62 33.83 41.87
N ARG A 674 -11.05 33.72 40.67
CA ARG A 674 -11.56 34.27 39.41
C ARG A 674 -11.63 33.14 38.40
N GLU A 675 -12.83 32.85 37.91
CA GLU A 675 -13.11 31.61 37.18
C GLU A 675 -13.36 31.89 35.69
N ALA A 676 -12.80 31.05 34.82
CA ALA A 676 -13.21 30.96 33.41
C ALA A 676 -13.45 29.50 33.01
N THR A 677 -14.12 29.31 31.88
CA THR A 677 -14.20 28.02 31.19
C THR A 677 -13.44 28.15 29.87
N LEU A 678 -12.61 27.18 29.57
CA LEU A 678 -12.02 26.97 28.24
C LEU A 678 -12.75 25.78 27.63
N THR A 679 -13.50 26.05 26.55
CA THR A 679 -14.17 25.02 25.75
C THR A 679 -13.19 24.56 24.67
N PHE A 680 -13.17 23.25 24.41
CA PHE A 680 -12.44 22.61 23.32
C PHE A 680 -13.43 21.92 22.38
N ASP A 681 -12.99 21.61 21.17
CA ASP A 681 -13.78 21.01 20.11
C ASP A 681 -14.13 19.54 20.46
N SER A 682 -15.20 19.00 19.85
CA SER A 682 -15.64 17.61 20.07
C SER A 682 -14.48 16.62 19.91
N GLY A 683 -14.47 15.55 20.71
CA GLY A 683 -13.39 14.55 20.66
C GLY A 683 -12.04 14.94 21.29
N THR A 684 -11.76 16.23 21.57
CA THR A 684 -10.48 16.66 22.17
C THR A 684 -10.16 15.87 23.47
N SER A 685 -8.94 15.31 23.56
CA SER A 685 -8.60 14.37 24.64
C SER A 685 -8.36 15.05 26.01
N PRO A 686 -8.74 14.41 27.14
CA PRO A 686 -8.55 15.00 28.48
C PRO A 686 -7.11 15.40 28.82
N HIS A 687 -6.10 14.70 28.28
CA HIS A 687 -4.68 15.07 28.48
C HIS A 687 -4.34 16.37 27.75
N ALA A 688 -4.67 16.49 26.46
CA ALA A 688 -4.44 17.73 25.70
C ALA A 688 -5.20 18.92 26.30
N MET A 689 -6.41 18.68 26.82
CA MET A 689 -7.20 19.67 27.55
C MET A 689 -6.54 20.11 28.86
N LEU A 690 -5.83 19.20 29.57
CA LEU A 690 -5.14 19.51 30.82
C LEU A 690 -3.92 20.42 30.56
N ASP A 691 -3.07 20.08 29.60
CA ASP A 691 -1.89 20.87 29.24
C ASP A 691 -2.29 22.31 28.84
N ARG A 692 -3.22 22.42 27.88
CA ARG A 692 -3.75 23.72 27.41
C ARG A 692 -4.37 24.53 28.54
N ALA A 693 -4.99 23.87 29.54
CA ALA A 693 -5.54 24.56 30.71
C ALA A 693 -4.43 25.02 31.69
N LEU A 694 -3.39 24.21 31.91
CA LEU A 694 -2.23 24.57 32.73
C LEU A 694 -1.49 25.79 32.14
N ASP A 695 -1.22 25.79 30.84
CA ASP A 695 -0.61 26.93 30.14
C ASP A 695 -1.50 28.17 30.15
N ALA A 696 -2.83 27.99 30.02
CA ALA A 696 -3.77 29.09 30.09
C ALA A 696 -3.86 29.69 31.51
N VAL A 697 -3.86 28.89 32.58
CA VAL A 697 -3.95 29.42 33.96
C VAL A 697 -2.62 30.02 34.40
N ALA A 698 -1.49 29.40 34.06
CA ALA A 698 -0.16 29.93 34.37
C ALA A 698 0.08 31.29 33.71
N ARG A 699 -0.43 31.53 32.50
CA ARG A 699 -0.40 32.86 31.86
C ARG A 699 -1.40 33.83 32.49
N ARG A 700 -2.65 33.41 32.72
CA ARG A 700 -3.76 34.31 33.10
C ARG A 700 -3.91 34.57 34.60
N SER A 701 -3.14 33.90 35.47
CA SER A 701 -3.17 34.11 36.93
C SER A 701 -2.59 35.46 37.38
N ARG A 702 -1.81 36.11 36.52
CA ARG A 702 -1.04 37.34 36.75
C ARG A 702 -1.54 38.49 35.85
N PRO A 703 -1.11 39.74 36.06
CA PRO A 703 -1.44 40.85 35.15
C PRO A 703 -0.83 40.66 33.77
N ASP A 704 -1.56 41.07 32.74
CA ASP A 704 -0.99 41.33 31.42
C ASP A 704 -0.25 42.67 31.52
N VAL A 705 1.07 42.67 31.23
CA VAL A 705 1.90 43.89 31.24
C VAL A 705 2.37 44.14 29.82
N SER A 706 2.20 45.37 29.33
CA SER A 706 2.69 45.77 28.02
C SER A 706 3.46 47.08 27.99
N TYR A 707 4.34 47.15 26.98
CA TYR A 707 5.31 48.21 26.79
C TYR A 707 5.29 48.70 25.33
N GLU A 708 4.34 49.59 25.03
CA GLU A 708 4.36 50.39 23.81
C GLU A 708 5.44 51.48 23.99
N LEU A 709 6.41 51.54 23.07
CA LEU A 709 7.55 52.48 23.13
C LEU A 709 8.20 52.63 21.75
N THR A 710 8.83 53.78 21.49
CA THR A 710 9.55 54.04 20.25
C THR A 710 11.06 53.99 20.50
N VAL A 711 11.79 53.22 19.68
CA VAL A 711 13.25 53.04 19.83
C VAL A 711 13.99 53.50 18.58
N SER A 712 14.63 54.67 18.68
CA SER A 712 15.68 55.09 17.76
C SER A 712 16.82 54.07 17.78
N ASP A 713 17.12 53.39 16.67
CA ASP A 713 18.32 52.56 16.60
C ASP A 713 19.57 53.45 16.71
N MET A 714 20.44 53.05 17.62
CA MET A 714 21.71 53.71 17.93
C MET A 714 22.92 52.88 17.51
N SER A 715 22.75 51.65 16.99
CA SER A 715 23.84 50.78 16.51
C SER A 715 24.69 51.49 15.43
N ALA A 716 24.00 52.17 14.51
CA ALA A 716 24.55 53.04 13.46
C ALA A 716 25.39 54.23 13.99
N VAL A 717 25.25 54.57 15.27
CA VAL A 717 25.91 55.69 15.95
C VAL A 717 26.99 55.19 16.93
N THR A 718 26.91 53.95 17.39
CA THR A 718 27.89 53.35 18.31
C THR A 718 28.96 52.51 17.62
N ASP A 719 28.72 52.04 16.39
CA ASP A 719 29.65 51.22 15.59
C ASP A 719 30.00 49.90 16.31
N ARG A 720 28.95 49.15 16.71
CA ARG A 720 29.05 47.97 17.60
C ARG A 720 28.01 46.88 17.29
N ASP A 721 28.51 45.68 17.06
CA ASP A 721 27.68 44.50 16.75
C ASP A 721 26.83 44.00 17.93
N ILE A 722 27.22 44.34 19.18
CA ILE A 722 26.46 44.03 20.41
C ILE A 722 25.28 45.00 20.64
N ASP A 723 25.25 46.13 19.93
CA ASP A 723 24.15 47.09 20.03
C ASP A 723 23.08 46.84 18.92
N ARG A 724 23.28 45.85 18.04
CA ARG A 724 22.27 45.41 17.04
C ARG A 724 21.22 44.52 17.71
N PHE A 725 19.99 44.61 17.20
CA PHE A 725 18.85 43.78 17.56
C PHE A 725 18.02 43.46 16.31
N ASP A 726 17.10 42.53 16.43
CA ASP A 726 16.10 42.20 15.41
C ASP A 726 14.75 41.83 16.06
N VAL A 727 13.76 41.41 15.27
CA VAL A 727 12.55 40.74 15.79
C VAL A 727 12.92 39.53 16.66
N GLY A 728 12.06 39.18 17.61
CA GLY A 728 12.28 38.07 18.56
C GLY A 728 13.26 38.37 19.71
N ASP A 729 14.29 39.19 19.50
CA ASP A 729 15.38 39.43 20.47
C ASP A 729 14.91 39.86 21.88
N LEU A 730 15.67 39.44 22.89
CA LEU A 730 15.49 39.85 24.29
C LEU A 730 16.31 41.11 24.61
N VAL A 731 15.61 42.22 24.81
CA VAL A 731 16.16 43.54 25.13
C VAL A 731 15.87 43.93 26.58
N THR A 732 16.76 44.71 27.21
CA THR A 732 16.56 45.22 28.58
C THR A 732 16.05 46.66 28.54
N VAL A 733 14.86 46.93 29.09
CA VAL A 733 14.25 48.26 29.10
C VAL A 733 14.46 48.92 30.45
N ILE A 734 15.12 50.07 30.46
CA ILE A 734 15.52 50.77 31.69
C ILE A 734 14.97 52.22 31.68
N ASP A 735 13.86 52.41 32.41
CA ASP A 735 13.27 53.72 32.70
C ASP A 735 13.13 53.92 34.22
N PRO A 736 14.10 54.62 34.87
CA PRO A 736 14.05 54.90 36.30
C PRO A 736 13.01 55.93 36.73
N GLU A 737 12.34 56.63 35.80
CA GLU A 737 11.27 57.60 36.09
C GLU A 737 9.88 56.93 36.08
N LEU A 738 9.69 55.92 35.21
CA LEU A 738 8.51 55.03 35.21
C LEU A 738 8.67 53.81 36.13
N GLY A 739 9.89 53.46 36.53
CA GLY A 739 10.18 52.34 37.44
C GLY A 739 10.38 50.99 36.72
N VAL A 740 10.80 51.01 35.46
CA VAL A 740 11.01 49.84 34.60
C VAL A 740 12.50 49.45 34.59
N ASP A 741 12.79 48.17 34.84
CA ASP A 741 14.13 47.55 34.79
C ASP A 741 13.95 46.06 34.41
N ASP A 742 13.24 45.83 33.30
CA ASP A 742 12.73 44.52 32.87
C ASP A 742 13.43 44.06 31.57
N LYS A 743 13.58 42.74 31.38
CA LYS A 743 13.81 42.17 30.04
C LYS A 743 12.48 41.96 29.33
N GLN A 744 12.44 42.34 28.07
CA GLN A 744 11.26 42.24 27.20
C GLN A 744 11.66 41.69 25.83
N ARG A 745 10.71 41.03 25.16
CA ARG A 745 10.87 40.48 23.81
C ARG A 745 10.44 41.52 22.78
N ILE A 746 11.23 41.72 21.72
CA ILE A 746 10.77 42.43 20.53
C ILE A 746 9.72 41.55 19.84
N VAL A 747 8.50 42.07 19.70
CA VAL A 747 7.38 41.36 19.03
C VAL A 747 7.12 41.89 17.63
N ALA A 748 7.34 43.20 17.38
CA ALA A 748 7.26 43.79 16.06
C ALA A 748 8.22 44.98 15.92
N MET A 749 8.62 45.30 14.70
CA MET A 749 9.55 46.38 14.37
C MET A 749 9.22 47.00 13.02
N GLU A 750 9.12 48.33 12.97
CA GLU A 750 9.14 49.14 11.74
C GLU A 750 10.52 49.79 11.63
N TYR A 751 11.47 49.15 10.93
CA TYR A 751 12.85 49.65 10.84
C TYR A 751 13.03 50.60 9.66
N ASN A 752 13.39 51.86 9.94
CA ASN A 752 13.68 52.85 8.90
C ASN A 752 15.16 52.79 8.45
N VAL A 753 15.40 52.22 7.26
CA VAL A 753 16.73 51.96 6.70
C VAL A 753 17.55 53.25 6.44
N ILE A 754 16.87 54.38 6.20
CA ILE A 754 17.50 55.68 5.84
C ILE A 754 17.67 56.57 7.06
N GLU A 755 16.68 56.60 7.95
CA GLU A 755 16.65 57.34 9.19
C GLU A 755 16.53 56.39 10.41
N PRO A 756 17.52 55.51 10.72
CA PRO A 756 17.45 54.54 11.83
C PRO A 756 17.00 55.08 13.19
N TRP A 757 17.23 56.37 13.45
CA TRP A 757 16.76 57.06 14.65
C TRP A 757 15.24 57.29 14.68
N ARG A 758 14.50 56.80 13.68
CA ARG A 758 13.04 56.83 13.51
C ARG A 758 12.45 55.45 13.24
N SER A 759 13.19 54.38 13.56
CA SER A 759 12.59 53.05 13.67
C SER A 759 11.65 53.01 14.88
N GLU A 760 10.63 52.15 14.82
CA GLU A 760 9.69 51.90 15.91
C GLU A 760 9.76 50.41 16.30
N VAL A 761 9.69 50.08 17.59
CA VAL A 761 10.01 48.73 18.11
C VAL A 761 9.06 48.36 19.24
N THR A 762 8.12 47.47 18.96
CA THR A 762 7.05 47.07 19.88
C THR A 762 7.48 45.91 20.77
N LEU A 763 7.20 46.00 22.08
CA LEU A 763 7.48 44.97 23.06
C LEU A 763 6.17 44.45 23.71
N SER A 764 6.16 43.17 24.09
CA SER A 764 4.98 42.42 24.58
C SER A 764 4.31 43.05 25.84
N ALA A 765 3.02 42.82 26.19
CA ALA A 765 1.99 41.93 25.62
C ALA A 765 0.55 42.53 25.54
N LYS A 766 -0.06 42.59 24.34
CA LYS A 766 -1.36 43.25 23.99
C LYS A 766 -1.39 44.79 24.20
N LEU A 767 -2.14 45.58 23.44
CA LEU A 767 -3.44 45.31 22.81
C LEU A 767 -3.66 46.14 21.53
N ARG A 768 -4.20 45.53 20.46
CA ARG A 768 -4.77 46.25 19.30
C ARG A 768 -6.19 45.76 18.97
N GLU A 769 -7.14 46.14 19.82
CA GLU A 769 -8.58 46.10 19.50
C GLU A 769 -9.15 47.53 19.69
N LEU A 770 -9.93 47.98 18.70
CA LEU A 770 -10.83 49.16 18.76
C LEU A 770 -10.24 50.55 19.06
N GLY A 771 -9.58 51.13 18.04
CA GLY A 771 -10.03 52.41 17.48
C GLY A 771 -9.56 53.74 18.09
N SER A 772 -8.94 54.58 17.24
CA SER A 772 -8.96 56.04 17.37
C SER A 772 -9.09 56.71 16.00
N GLU A 773 -9.81 57.82 15.93
CA GLU A 773 -10.09 58.58 14.68
C GLU A 773 -9.06 59.71 14.47
N ASP A 774 -9.06 60.28 13.25
CA ASP A 774 -8.24 61.41 12.77
C ASP A 774 -6.70 61.18 12.68
N ALA A 775 -6.03 61.34 11.52
CA ALA A 775 -6.50 61.88 10.25
C ALA A 775 -5.63 61.55 9.02
N GLY A 776 -6.25 60.93 8.00
CA GLY A 776 -6.05 61.27 6.58
C GLY A 776 -4.84 60.68 5.83
N ASN A 777 -5.15 59.75 4.92
CA ASN A 777 -4.27 59.18 3.87
C ASN A 777 -3.25 58.13 4.31
N ALA A 778 -3.73 56.93 4.64
CA ALA A 778 -3.09 55.68 4.23
C ALA A 778 -4.19 54.78 3.66
N SER A 779 -3.92 54.07 2.56
CA SER A 779 -4.90 53.17 1.92
C SER A 779 -4.23 51.83 1.64
N SER A 780 -4.81 50.77 2.21
CA SER A 780 -4.33 49.38 2.16
C SER A 780 -2.93 49.15 2.77
N MET A 781 -2.94 48.75 4.05
CA MET A 781 -2.75 47.33 4.37
C MET A 781 -3.70 46.91 5.48
N THR A 782 -4.00 45.61 5.53
CA THR A 782 -4.77 44.95 6.60
C THR A 782 -4.31 43.50 6.65
N THR A 783 -3.64 43.12 7.72
CA THR A 783 -3.39 41.71 8.05
C THR A 783 -4.71 41.01 8.39
N GLY A 784 -4.77 39.69 8.20
CA GLY A 784 -6.02 38.93 8.32
C GLY A 784 -6.40 38.66 9.77
N SER A 785 -7.53 39.23 10.23
CA SER A 785 -8.25 38.86 11.45
C SER A 785 -9.67 39.44 11.40
N ASP A 786 -10.55 38.73 10.67
CA ASP A 786 -12.01 38.92 10.55
C ASP A 786 -12.59 40.25 10.01
N VAL A 787 -13.71 40.09 9.31
CA VAL A 787 -14.65 41.11 8.79
C VAL A 787 -14.12 42.05 7.68
N SER A 788 -14.72 41.88 6.49
CA SER A 788 -14.65 42.85 5.38
C SER A 788 -15.14 44.23 5.80
N THR A 789 -14.21 45.16 6.00
CA THR A 789 -14.50 46.54 6.45
C THR A 789 -14.96 47.43 5.27
N PHE A 790 -16.07 47.03 4.65
CA PHE A 790 -16.82 47.89 3.72
C PHE A 790 -18.32 48.01 4.04
N ASP A 791 -18.87 47.20 4.95
CA ASP A 791 -20.31 47.25 5.30
C ASP A 791 -20.64 48.23 6.45
N LEU A 792 -19.91 49.34 6.53
CA LEU A 792 -20.25 50.48 7.43
C LEU A 792 -21.32 51.39 6.82
N VAL A 793 -22.38 50.78 6.28
CA VAL A 793 -23.70 51.41 6.09
C VAL A 793 -24.64 50.74 7.11
N PRO A 794 -24.97 51.34 8.28
CA PRO A 794 -25.45 50.60 9.46
C PRO A 794 -26.81 49.89 9.40
N PHE A 795 -27.39 49.71 8.21
CA PHE A 795 -28.75 49.21 8.00
C PHE A 795 -28.86 48.35 6.72
N ASN A 796 -28.04 47.32 6.59
CA ASN A 796 -28.21 46.24 5.62
C ASN A 796 -27.90 44.89 6.30
N LEU A 797 -28.70 43.85 6.06
CA LEU A 797 -28.48 42.47 6.52
C LEU A 797 -28.71 41.45 5.38
N LEU A 798 -28.77 41.94 4.15
CA LEU A 798 -28.72 41.15 2.92
C LEU A 798 -27.27 41.20 2.45
N LEU A 799 -26.61 40.03 2.37
CA LEU A 799 -25.16 39.89 2.13
C LEU A 799 -24.65 40.69 0.93
N ASN A 800 -25.52 40.95 -0.06
CA ASN A 800 -25.22 41.84 -1.18
C ASN A 800 -26.48 42.40 -1.87
N SER A 801 -27.32 43.18 -1.17
CA SER A 801 -28.60 43.71 -1.74
C SER A 801 -28.48 44.78 -2.83
N ARG A 802 -27.27 45.27 -3.10
CA ARG A 802 -27.00 46.25 -4.16
C ARG A 802 -26.19 45.68 -5.33
N PHE A 803 -25.82 44.41 -5.24
CA PHE A 803 -24.92 43.74 -6.18
C PHE A 803 -23.52 44.38 -6.26
N ASP A 804 -23.08 45.04 -5.19
CA ASP A 804 -21.76 45.68 -5.08
C ASP A 804 -20.60 44.64 -5.17
N GLN A 805 -20.86 43.37 -4.83
CA GLN A 805 -20.01 42.19 -5.15
C GLN A 805 -20.60 41.30 -6.26
N GLY A 806 -21.39 41.86 -7.18
CA GLY A 806 -22.06 41.13 -8.26
C GLY A 806 -23.05 40.07 -7.76
N LEU A 807 -23.01 38.88 -8.37
CA LEU A 807 -23.85 37.72 -8.02
C LEU A 807 -23.15 36.74 -7.06
N ALA A 808 -22.00 37.08 -6.46
CA ALA A 808 -21.19 36.15 -5.66
C ALA A 808 -21.95 35.44 -4.51
N HIS A 809 -22.93 36.15 -3.93
CA HIS A 809 -23.76 35.66 -2.82
C HIS A 809 -25.20 35.32 -3.24
N TRP A 810 -25.46 35.18 -4.55
CA TRP A 810 -26.79 34.98 -5.12
C TRP A 810 -26.83 33.77 -6.05
N ALA A 811 -27.60 32.75 -5.70
CA ALA A 811 -28.00 31.73 -6.66
C ALA A 811 -28.83 32.40 -7.77
N SER A 812 -28.66 32.00 -9.04
CA SER A 812 -29.28 32.72 -10.15
C SER A 812 -29.47 31.88 -11.41
N SER A 813 -30.47 32.26 -12.22
CA SER A 813 -30.77 31.62 -13.51
C SER A 813 -31.02 32.67 -14.60
N GLY A 814 -30.03 32.81 -15.51
CA GLY A 814 -30.10 33.73 -16.65
C GLY A 814 -30.07 35.22 -16.28
N ALA A 815 -29.52 35.54 -15.10
CA ALA A 815 -29.20 36.88 -14.65
C ALA A 815 -27.77 37.25 -15.04
N GLU A 816 -27.50 38.52 -15.33
CA GLU A 816 -26.16 39.03 -15.65
C GLU A 816 -25.86 40.35 -14.92
N ILE A 817 -24.60 40.57 -14.54
CA ILE A 817 -24.15 41.79 -13.86
C ILE A 817 -23.94 42.90 -14.92
N VAL A 818 -24.38 44.12 -14.61
CA VAL A 818 -24.22 45.31 -15.44
C VAL A 818 -23.52 46.41 -14.64
N GLU A 819 -22.43 46.97 -15.20
CA GLU A 819 -21.63 48.01 -14.55
C GLU A 819 -22.30 49.39 -14.60
N THR A 820 -22.24 50.14 -13.49
CA THR A 820 -22.56 51.57 -13.30
C THR A 820 -23.45 52.27 -14.35
N GLY A 821 -24.72 52.53 -14.00
CA GLY A 821 -25.49 53.60 -14.67
C GLY A 821 -27.02 53.49 -14.66
N GLN A 822 -27.59 52.32 -14.35
CA GLN A 822 -29.04 52.05 -14.43
C GLN A 822 -29.64 51.52 -13.11
N GLY A 823 -29.00 51.79 -11.96
CA GLY A 823 -29.41 51.28 -10.65
C GLY A 823 -29.13 52.25 -9.49
N THR A 824 -29.36 51.78 -8.27
CA THR A 824 -29.15 52.54 -7.01
C THR A 824 -27.92 52.09 -6.21
N GLY A 825 -27.22 51.04 -6.65
CA GLY A 825 -25.89 50.63 -6.20
C GLY A 825 -24.82 50.91 -7.26
N ASP A 826 -23.58 50.47 -7.03
CA ASP A 826 -22.49 50.67 -8.00
C ASP A 826 -22.58 49.68 -9.18
N TYR A 827 -23.27 48.56 -8.99
CA TYR A 827 -23.66 47.62 -10.05
C TYR A 827 -25.18 47.39 -10.03
N ALA A 828 -25.67 46.67 -11.03
CA ALA A 828 -27.05 46.15 -11.07
C ALA A 828 -27.08 44.76 -11.72
N VAL A 829 -28.16 44.02 -11.51
CA VAL A 829 -28.40 42.73 -12.19
C VAL A 829 -29.51 42.90 -13.22
N ARG A 830 -29.27 42.43 -14.44
CA ARG A 830 -30.23 42.42 -15.55
C ARG A 830 -30.71 41.00 -15.83
N PHE A 831 -32.00 40.86 -16.08
CA PHE A 831 -32.59 39.65 -16.65
C PHE A 831 -32.80 39.86 -18.15
N ALA A 832 -32.22 38.99 -18.98
CA ALA A 832 -32.23 39.15 -20.43
C ALA A 832 -32.69 37.88 -21.18
N GLY A 833 -33.38 38.11 -22.30
CA GLY A 833 -33.93 37.06 -23.15
C GLY A 833 -35.32 36.56 -22.71
N SER A 834 -35.78 35.47 -23.32
CA SER A 834 -37.11 34.90 -23.10
C SER A 834 -37.07 33.64 -22.25
N GLY A 835 -37.92 33.57 -21.23
CA GLY A 835 -38.06 32.42 -20.33
C GLY A 835 -38.17 32.88 -18.88
N GLU A 836 -38.29 31.93 -17.97
CA GLU A 836 -38.20 32.17 -16.53
C GLU A 836 -36.77 32.56 -16.13
N ARG A 837 -36.66 33.49 -15.17
CA ARG A 837 -35.42 34.14 -14.74
C ARG A 837 -35.55 34.51 -13.26
N TRP A 838 -34.51 34.23 -12.47
CA TRP A 838 -34.55 34.44 -11.02
C TRP A 838 -33.17 34.69 -10.42
N ILE A 839 -33.18 35.27 -9.21
CA ILE A 839 -32.07 35.30 -8.25
C ILE A 839 -32.63 34.90 -6.88
N GLU A 840 -31.82 34.25 -6.05
CA GLU A 840 -32.19 33.73 -4.73
C GLU A 840 -31.02 33.87 -3.75
N GLN A 841 -31.32 34.17 -2.48
CA GLN A 841 -30.35 34.30 -1.39
C GLN A 841 -31.06 34.02 -0.06
N THR A 842 -30.52 33.10 0.74
CA THR A 842 -30.95 32.84 2.12
C THR A 842 -30.23 33.78 3.09
N ILE A 843 -30.95 34.36 4.05
CA ILE A 843 -30.39 35.25 5.09
C ILE A 843 -31.08 35.06 6.45
N ALA A 844 -30.41 35.47 7.53
CA ALA A 844 -30.97 35.54 8.88
C ALA A 844 -31.10 37.02 9.35
N PRO A 845 -32.21 37.73 9.04
CA PRO A 845 -32.36 39.16 9.30
C PRO A 845 -32.85 39.48 10.72
N ASP A 846 -31.92 39.77 11.61
CA ASP A 846 -32.13 39.97 13.06
C ASP A 846 -33.05 41.17 13.46
N ASN A 847 -33.49 42.03 12.52
CA ASN A 847 -34.23 43.27 12.83
C ASN A 847 -35.10 43.90 11.71
N ARG A 848 -35.74 43.12 10.82
CA ARG A 848 -36.59 43.67 9.73
C ARG A 848 -38.02 43.11 9.67
N GLU A 849 -38.99 44.01 9.49
CA GLU A 849 -40.40 43.71 9.20
C GLU A 849 -40.83 44.15 7.78
N ASP A 850 -40.05 44.98 7.08
CA ASP A 850 -40.35 45.54 5.74
C ASP A 850 -39.15 45.40 4.79
N TYR A 851 -39.41 45.08 3.51
CA TYR A 851 -38.44 45.04 2.40
C TYR A 851 -38.88 45.95 1.25
N ALA A 852 -37.91 46.43 0.44
CA ALA A 852 -38.16 47.32 -0.68
C ALA A 852 -37.35 46.92 -1.91
N PHE A 853 -38.06 46.49 -2.96
CA PHE A 853 -37.48 46.14 -4.26
C PHE A 853 -37.55 47.34 -5.22
N SER A 854 -36.60 47.44 -6.15
CA SER A 854 -36.52 48.50 -7.15
C SER A 854 -36.20 47.89 -8.51
N PHE A 855 -37.04 48.15 -9.50
CA PHE A 855 -36.92 47.64 -10.86
C PHE A 855 -36.93 48.79 -11.86
N ASP A 856 -36.21 48.64 -12.96
CA ASP A 856 -36.28 49.50 -14.15
C ASP A 856 -36.45 48.62 -15.40
N ILE A 857 -37.06 49.16 -16.46
CA ILE A 857 -37.37 48.42 -17.68
C ILE A 857 -36.92 49.21 -18.91
N ASP A 858 -35.89 48.69 -19.59
CA ASP A 858 -35.49 49.13 -20.93
C ASP A 858 -36.10 48.22 -22.01
N THR A 859 -36.48 48.77 -23.17
CA THR A 859 -37.15 48.02 -24.23
C THR A 859 -36.78 48.53 -25.62
N ASP A 860 -36.47 47.60 -26.54
CA ASP A 860 -36.34 47.87 -27.99
C ASP A 860 -37.71 48.06 -28.70
N GLY A 861 -38.77 48.33 -27.94
CA GLY A 861 -40.15 48.42 -28.44
C GLY A 861 -40.46 49.71 -29.18
N PRO A 862 -41.60 49.78 -29.90
CA PRO A 862 -42.09 51.03 -30.48
C PRO A 862 -42.39 52.05 -29.37
N SER A 863 -41.79 53.25 -29.46
CA SER A 863 -41.96 54.37 -28.51
C SER A 863 -43.39 54.52 -27.96
N GLY A 864 -43.59 54.16 -26.68
CA GLY A 864 -44.90 54.18 -26.01
C GLY A 864 -45.61 52.83 -25.90
N TRP A 865 -44.93 51.72 -26.20
CA TRP A 865 -45.30 50.37 -25.82
C TRP A 865 -44.57 49.96 -24.54
N THR A 866 -45.31 49.54 -23.51
CA THR A 866 -44.77 48.76 -22.38
C THR A 866 -45.03 47.27 -22.66
N PRO A 867 -44.07 46.36 -22.39
CA PRO A 867 -44.37 44.93 -22.29
C PRO A 867 -45.25 44.63 -21.07
N ASP A 868 -46.18 43.69 -21.20
CA ASP A 868 -46.83 43.08 -20.03
C ASP A 868 -45.76 42.28 -19.27
N LEU A 869 -45.35 42.75 -18.09
CA LEU A 869 -44.26 42.20 -17.30
C LEU A 869 -44.64 42.19 -15.82
N THR A 870 -44.65 41.00 -15.23
CA THR A 870 -44.94 40.79 -13.80
C THR A 870 -43.68 40.21 -13.15
N VAL A 871 -43.31 40.73 -11.98
CA VAL A 871 -42.30 40.14 -11.11
C VAL A 871 -43.01 39.52 -9.91
N GLU A 872 -42.67 38.28 -9.60
CA GLU A 872 -43.04 37.61 -8.36
C GLU A 872 -41.81 37.59 -7.44
N ALA A 873 -41.97 38.04 -6.20
CA ALA A 873 -40.97 37.89 -5.14
C ALA A 873 -41.55 36.99 -4.06
N VAL A 874 -40.86 35.89 -3.74
CA VAL A 874 -41.23 34.96 -2.68
C VAL A 874 -40.23 35.09 -1.52
N VAL A 875 -40.74 35.12 -0.30
CA VAL A 875 -39.94 35.05 0.94
C VAL A 875 -40.38 33.80 1.69
N GLU A 876 -39.45 32.88 1.93
CA GLU A 876 -39.65 31.72 2.80
C GLU A 876 -39.01 31.99 4.16
N TYR A 877 -39.75 31.71 5.24
CA TYR A 877 -39.31 31.87 6.62
C TYR A 877 -38.86 30.54 7.22
N GLU A 878 -38.05 30.56 8.29
CA GLU A 878 -37.51 29.36 8.95
C GLU A 878 -38.55 28.35 9.44
N ASP A 879 -39.82 28.75 9.62
CA ASP A 879 -40.92 27.86 10.00
C ASP A 879 -41.61 27.15 8.81
N GLY A 880 -41.11 27.37 7.58
CA GLY A 880 -41.65 26.83 6.34
C GLY A 880 -42.92 27.52 5.84
N SER A 881 -43.23 28.73 6.34
CA SER A 881 -44.25 29.60 5.76
C SER A 881 -43.66 30.48 4.65
N THR A 882 -44.49 30.85 3.68
CA THR A 882 -44.10 31.67 2.53
C THR A 882 -45.04 32.85 2.31
N ASP A 883 -44.48 34.03 2.04
CA ASP A 883 -45.19 35.20 1.52
C ASP A 883 -44.81 35.43 0.05
N THR A 884 -45.80 35.71 -0.79
CA THR A 884 -45.63 35.95 -2.24
C THR A 884 -46.15 37.33 -2.62
N ILE A 885 -45.30 38.12 -3.30
CA ILE A 885 -45.59 39.49 -3.72
C ILE A 885 -45.50 39.58 -5.25
N GLU A 886 -46.67 39.62 -5.91
CA GLU A 886 -46.77 39.91 -7.35
C GLU A 886 -46.77 41.42 -7.61
N LEU A 887 -45.97 41.88 -8.58
CA LEU A 887 -45.86 43.27 -9.03
C LEU A 887 -45.95 43.36 -10.56
N GLU A 888 -47.05 43.92 -11.07
CA GLU A 888 -47.14 44.35 -12.47
C GLU A 888 -46.30 45.62 -12.69
N LEU A 889 -45.40 45.59 -13.69
CA LEU A 889 -44.46 46.68 -14.00
C LEU A 889 -44.81 47.45 -15.31
N SER A 890 -46.03 47.27 -15.83
CA SER A 890 -46.47 47.65 -17.20
C SER A 890 -47.40 48.87 -17.30
#